data_AF-A0AA36MVG3-F1
#
_entry.id   AF-A0AA36MVG3-F1
#
_cell.length_a   1.000
_cell.length_b   1.000
_cell.length_c   1.000
_cell.angle_alpha   90.00
_cell.angle_beta   90.00
_cell.angle_gamma   90.00
#
_symmetry.space_group_name_H-M   'P 1'
#
loop_
_entity.id
_entity.type
_entity.pdbx_description
1 polymer ?
#
loop_
_entity_poly.entity_id
_entity_poly.type
_entity_poly.pdbx_seq_one_letter_code
_entity_poly.pdbx_strand_id
1 'polypeptide(L)'
;MDGDETVPMECQEGQEGQEGQEGQEGQEGQEGQEGQEGQEGQEGGQERQEGQESAAPEATNGTAPPEKKKRGRPKDLNAPPRPQTPKSRVQAPERERIKQERPELTKDLKAMMEALNKVWEEAPQEEKDRLQKEYDAEMEIWRPKWDAYRKTDSYKEFCIEKQDYKDRKEKKKFLKAESKKAPKRPKSGYGLYSDEARDRVKEAVMAAGGGMGDIGKRISEEWNALSEAKKAEYQEVAQKQKEEFQVKFAEYKMTDDWKEFQTKKAKMDGRHALNKLQRTTYKEAPPKPANAFNLFKNKYMKQVQEEKKGASAGELSKALGEKWKNTPPEERAPFEKEANALKEEFRKKMVEFKRQKSYVKFLQKRVVVKNKENRLVNLNTMPKKPKSVYALFREDIKEEVPAGKGEGKGMKFVKNKFEEMDEEAKQKYKEKEAELKQKYNEEVKDFKEGTTFKEFKKTEEKIKREMMTEAMKVMTLKFLNDAPAEPPRNPFSIFVGEKRKASVEEAGEPKKKKSKQEAKDEVAAFKAEWGKLDKDMKSVYDEKQKEARKKWQEEVKAYMELPKWQEYVEEAKALRVPVRGLLSKKKKSIKKLKNGMKLLPLPDRPETMPSKPPKAKRIFFQEKRKEVEDPAKLSEMWDALTEEERKVWDKKAADLEMEYQEELKAFHESDEGREFLKRMSQVRRSRACAVAKDKHLAGVQVPKKPPGALDLYGREKVKELKKAKPELKGADLKKEITECWIGSTQYRVAALANELGLSFEKGDFFHTYYNLSSPLGPAKFLDDDGKECVPQADAWPAHSQPGCTQVAPVPSEKQLEVVRRLRLMAAQVGVEAPWNSGLGHLDNVTVLEWLKSEGLDSSEVVSFLNQIIAIPLSTEISKLSMLFYLFFEASCPSLSDSFFIGGAQDYRFTKGSAHLPDLLRENVTRAGATILWNTTVRRIVVEASHVELLLSGPGGSKTLQPAHAVVAMGTGDAARLSYQGLTPQREELHKKWVTEKGGMKFFLVYETAFWRPPFSPKAANIPAYDLLTRSMIFFDYSDKTGVPGVLAGFFSSEDSTAGEREFLLASTICANSNLIGLNQSCNHIGYHEQLWDLQHPAGGTSNIVQHMPPGLLTAAGEAWRRPIGRLHWAGSDTAQKWMGYIDGAVESGYRAADEVFRAMPRTAEVVV
;
A
#
# COMPACT_ATOMS: atom_id res chain seq x y z
N MET A 1 8.73 29.35 39.26
CA MET A 1 8.55 30.26 38.11
C MET A 1 9.91 30.47 37.53
N ASP A 2 10.33 29.91 36.40
CA ASP A 2 9.61 29.50 35.19
C ASP A 2 9.04 28.07 35.17
N GLY A 3 8.05 27.86 34.30
CA GLY A 3 7.87 26.59 33.60
C GLY A 3 6.79 25.65 34.11
N ASP A 4 5.58 25.84 33.57
CA ASP A 4 4.59 24.80 33.30
C ASP A 4 3.63 24.40 34.45
N GLU A 5 2.64 25.28 34.70
CA GLU A 5 1.44 24.95 35.45
C GLU A 5 0.54 23.98 34.66
N THR A 6 0.25 22.85 35.28
CA THR A 6 -0.87 21.98 34.97
C THR A 6 -2.19 22.74 35.15
N VAL A 7 -2.98 22.89 34.08
CA VAL A 7 -4.35 23.39 34.16
C VAL A 7 -5.31 22.34 33.57
N PRO A 8 -6.27 21.77 34.34
CA PRO A 8 -7.50 21.24 33.77
C PRO A 8 -8.28 22.41 33.17
N MET A 9 -8.93 22.27 32.01
CA MET A 9 -9.59 23.34 31.24
C MET A 9 -10.16 24.53 32.07
N GLU A 10 -9.30 25.41 32.57
CA GLU A 10 -9.63 26.69 33.16
C GLU A 10 -9.35 27.72 32.07
N CYS A 11 -10.35 28.54 31.77
CA CYS A 11 -10.14 29.78 31.06
C CYS A 11 -9.06 30.58 31.79
N GLN A 12 -7.82 30.62 31.27
CA GLN A 12 -6.86 31.63 31.69
C GLN A 12 -7.46 33.01 31.37
N GLU A 13 -8.01 33.64 32.40
CA GLU A 13 -8.07 35.09 32.50
C GLU A 13 -6.63 35.53 32.69
N GLY A 14 -6.03 36.06 31.63
CA GLY A 14 -4.93 37.00 31.83
C GLY A 14 -5.47 38.12 32.70
N GLN A 15 -4.66 38.61 33.63
CA GLN A 15 -4.92 39.82 34.38
C GLN A 15 -5.12 40.97 33.37
N GLU A 16 -6.36 41.19 32.93
CA GLU A 16 -6.86 42.53 32.66
C GLU A 16 -6.97 43.16 34.05
N GLY A 17 -6.22 44.24 34.24
CA GLY A 17 -6.34 45.09 35.41
C GLY A 17 -7.78 45.57 35.59
N GLN A 18 -8.05 46.03 36.79
CA GLN A 18 -9.30 46.66 37.23
C GLN A 18 -10.00 47.51 36.15
N GLU A 19 -11.04 46.99 35.51
CA GLU A 19 -12.16 47.76 34.93
C GLU A 19 -13.39 46.86 35.11
N GLY A 20 -14.32 47.17 36.01
CA GLY A 20 -15.25 48.27 35.82
C GLY A 20 -16.52 47.69 35.19
N GLN A 21 -17.58 47.55 35.96
CA GLN A 21 -18.89 47.24 35.39
C GLN A 21 -19.30 48.33 34.44
N GLU A 22 -19.56 47.96 33.19
CA GLU A 22 -20.29 48.82 32.28
C GLU A 22 -21.31 47.99 31.50
N GLY A 23 -22.52 47.96 32.05
CA GLY A 23 -23.70 47.95 31.20
C GLY A 23 -23.75 49.26 30.40
N GLN A 24 -24.25 49.12 29.17
CA GLN A 24 -24.66 50.17 28.25
C GLN A 24 -23.61 51.24 27.89
N GLU A 25 -22.84 50.93 26.86
CA GLU A 25 -22.49 51.85 25.76
C GLU A 25 -22.83 51.10 24.47
N GLY A 26 -23.63 51.65 23.57
CA GLY A 26 -23.50 53.01 23.06
C GLY A 26 -22.77 52.87 21.73
N GLN A 27 -23.49 53.14 20.64
CA GLN A 27 -23.01 53.02 19.27
C GLN A 27 -21.74 53.84 19.07
N GLU A 28 -20.64 53.22 18.66
CA GLU A 28 -19.58 53.93 17.97
C GLU A 28 -19.00 53.12 16.81
N GLY A 29 -18.86 53.81 15.68
CA GLY A 29 -17.84 53.52 14.68
C GLY A 29 -18.21 52.49 13.62
N GLN A 30 -19.17 52.81 12.75
CA GLN A 30 -19.12 52.33 11.38
C GLN A 30 -17.86 52.89 10.70
N GLU A 31 -16.77 52.13 10.74
CA GLU A 31 -15.69 52.28 9.75
C GLU A 31 -15.64 51.06 8.85
N GLY A 32 -15.97 51.30 7.58
CA GLY A 32 -15.48 50.55 6.43
C GLY A 32 -15.93 49.09 6.33
N GLN A 33 -17.17 48.87 5.88
CA GLN A 33 -17.47 47.67 5.11
C GLN A 33 -16.68 47.71 3.80
N GLU A 34 -15.65 46.88 3.69
CA GLU A 34 -15.15 46.36 2.42
C GLU A 34 -15.11 44.84 2.50
N GLY A 35 -15.84 44.18 1.59
CA GLY A 35 -15.63 42.79 1.18
C GLY A 35 -16.31 41.71 2.01
N GLN A 36 -17.59 41.45 1.76
CA GLN A 36 -18.16 40.11 1.94
C GLN A 36 -17.47 39.17 0.93
N GLU A 37 -16.72 38.19 1.45
CA GLU A 37 -16.37 36.98 0.69
C GLU A 37 -17.64 36.14 0.56
N GLY A 38 -18.24 36.19 -0.64
CA GLY A 38 -19.32 35.31 -1.06
C GLY A 38 -18.81 33.88 -1.28
N GLN A 39 -19.59 32.94 -0.78
CA GLN A 39 -19.49 31.50 -1.02
C GLN A 39 -19.91 31.20 -2.47
N GLU A 40 -19.04 30.54 -3.25
CA GLU A 40 -19.44 29.67 -4.36
C GLU A 40 -19.53 28.25 -3.78
N GLY A 41 -20.46 27.35 -4.07
CA GLY A 41 -21.60 27.29 -4.98
C GLY A 41 -22.02 25.81 -4.96
N GLN A 42 -23.19 25.51 -4.43
CA GLN A 42 -23.86 24.21 -4.54
C GLN A 42 -25.21 24.52 -5.18
N GLU A 43 -25.32 24.33 -6.49
CA GLU A 43 -26.61 24.35 -7.18
C GLU A 43 -26.71 23.10 -8.06
N GLY A 44 -27.56 22.19 -7.61
CA GLY A 44 -28.33 21.29 -8.46
C GLY A 44 -29.79 21.53 -8.11
N GLY A 45 -30.63 21.80 -9.11
CA GLY A 45 -32.06 21.97 -8.91
C GLY A 45 -32.73 22.63 -10.11
N GLN A 46 -33.42 21.81 -10.89
CA GLN A 46 -34.28 22.18 -12.02
C GLN A 46 -35.46 23.06 -11.56
N GLU A 47 -35.84 24.05 -12.37
CA GLU A 47 -37.21 24.55 -12.41
C GLU A 47 -38.08 23.64 -13.29
N ARG A 48 -39.29 23.32 -12.81
CA ARG A 48 -40.45 23.06 -13.64
C ARG A 48 -41.62 23.89 -13.13
N GLN A 49 -42.44 24.27 -14.11
CA GLN A 49 -43.46 25.30 -14.16
C GLN A 49 -44.63 25.15 -13.18
N GLU A 50 -45.28 26.29 -12.96
CA GLU A 50 -46.62 26.45 -12.42
C GLU A 50 -47.68 25.68 -13.23
N GLY A 51 -48.60 25.06 -12.49
CA GLY A 51 -49.90 24.58 -12.93
C GLY A 51 -50.79 24.44 -11.70
N GLN A 52 -51.89 25.20 -11.65
CA GLN A 52 -52.89 25.23 -10.59
C GLN A 52 -53.56 23.85 -10.40
N GLU A 53 -53.82 23.43 -9.16
CA GLU A 53 -55.18 23.15 -8.64
C GLU A 53 -55.15 22.68 -7.17
N SER A 54 -56.28 22.90 -6.52
CA SER A 54 -56.63 22.82 -5.09
C SER A 54 -56.44 21.48 -4.37
N ALA A 55 -55.99 21.53 -3.10
CA ALA A 55 -56.68 20.94 -1.92
C ALA A 55 -55.75 20.93 -0.68
N ALA A 56 -56.22 21.47 0.45
CA ALA A 56 -55.67 21.23 1.80
C ALA A 56 -56.22 19.88 2.34
N PRO A 57 -55.55 19.16 3.29
CA PRO A 57 -55.42 19.63 4.69
C PRO A 57 -54.14 19.22 5.48
N GLU A 58 -53.90 20.01 6.54
CA GLU A 58 -53.31 19.77 7.88
C GLU A 58 -52.22 18.70 8.17
N ALA A 59 -51.10 19.13 8.77
CA ALA A 59 -50.66 18.73 10.13
C ALA A 59 -49.33 19.41 10.57
N THR A 60 -49.22 19.61 11.88
CA THR A 60 -48.30 20.46 12.66
C THR A 60 -46.82 20.03 12.75
N ASN A 61 -45.89 21.00 12.75
CA ASN A 61 -44.95 21.25 13.87
C ASN A 61 -44.01 22.44 13.59
N GLY A 62 -44.01 23.41 14.50
CA GLY A 62 -43.22 24.64 14.40
C GLY A 62 -41.74 24.44 14.64
N THR A 63 -40.91 25.03 13.78
CA THR A 63 -39.49 25.29 14.04
C THR A 63 -39.25 26.80 13.98
N ALA A 64 -38.72 27.34 15.07
CA ALA A 64 -38.39 28.76 15.22
C ALA A 64 -37.35 29.24 14.17
N PRO A 65 -37.33 30.54 13.82
CA PRO A 65 -36.39 31.08 12.84
C PRO A 65 -34.93 31.00 13.31
N PRO A 66 -33.94 30.86 12.40
CA PRO A 66 -32.55 30.72 12.76
C PRO A 66 -31.98 32.00 13.42
N GLU A 67 -31.41 31.87 14.63
CA GLU A 67 -30.77 32.99 15.34
C GLU A 67 -29.64 33.63 14.52
N LYS A 68 -29.68 34.97 14.36
CA LYS A 68 -28.60 35.76 13.77
C LYS A 68 -27.31 35.60 14.61
N LYS A 69 -26.19 35.22 13.98
CA LYS A 69 -24.87 35.11 14.65
C LYS A 69 -24.50 36.43 15.37
N LYS A 70 -24.44 36.41 16.70
CA LYS A 70 -24.01 37.55 17.53
C LYS A 70 -22.56 37.95 17.20
N ARG A 71 -22.33 39.21 16.80
CA ARG A 71 -21.00 39.78 16.54
C ARG A 71 -20.37 40.20 17.88
N GLY A 72 -19.15 39.75 18.21
CA GLY A 72 -18.41 40.19 19.42
C GLY A 72 -17.62 39.10 20.16
N ARG A 73 -16.99 39.45 21.29
CA ARG A 73 -16.38 38.51 22.26
C ARG A 73 -17.52 37.66 22.87
N PRO A 74 -17.39 36.33 22.98
CA PRO A 74 -18.40 35.49 23.65
C PRO A 74 -18.66 35.99 25.07
N LYS A 75 -19.94 36.12 25.45
CA LYS A 75 -20.39 36.49 26.79
C LYS A 75 -20.90 35.24 27.51
N ASP A 76 -20.49 35.05 28.76
CA ASP A 76 -20.98 33.93 29.58
C ASP A 76 -22.28 34.34 30.26
N LEU A 77 -23.42 33.87 29.73
CA LEU A 77 -24.74 34.21 30.26
C LEU A 77 -25.11 33.37 31.49
N ASN A 78 -24.38 32.29 31.76
CA ASN A 78 -24.68 31.34 32.84
C ASN A 78 -23.79 31.54 34.08
N ALA A 79 -22.81 32.46 34.01
CA ALA A 79 -21.95 32.82 35.13
C ALA A 79 -22.73 33.54 36.24
N PRO A 80 -22.54 33.19 37.53
CA PRO A 80 -23.13 33.95 38.62
C PRO A 80 -22.57 35.37 38.61
N PRO A 81 -23.42 36.41 38.66
CA PRO A 81 -22.98 37.81 38.55
C PRO A 81 -22.02 38.13 39.68
N ARG A 82 -20.85 38.67 39.33
CA ARG A 82 -19.83 39.06 40.30
C ARG A 82 -20.27 40.35 41.03
N PRO A 83 -20.16 40.42 42.37
CA PRO A 83 -20.41 41.65 43.13
C PRO A 83 -19.64 42.85 42.57
N GLN A 84 -20.29 44.01 42.52
CA GLN A 84 -19.65 45.26 42.11
C GLN A 84 -18.54 45.61 43.10
N THR A 85 -17.34 45.96 42.62
CA THR A 85 -16.27 46.44 43.49
C THR A 85 -16.70 47.75 44.17
N PRO A 86 -16.14 48.09 45.34
CA PRO A 86 -16.45 49.37 46.01
C PRO A 86 -16.29 50.57 45.08
N LYS A 87 -15.22 50.56 44.26
CA LYS A 87 -14.96 51.55 43.22
C LYS A 87 -16.07 51.62 42.17
N SER A 88 -16.52 50.47 41.63
CA SER A 88 -17.61 50.47 40.64
C SER A 88 -18.96 50.88 41.23
N ARG A 89 -19.23 50.63 42.51
CA ARG A 89 -20.47 51.09 43.19
C ARG A 89 -20.56 52.61 43.26
N VAL A 90 -19.44 53.27 43.58
CA VAL A 90 -19.34 54.73 43.63
C VAL A 90 -19.38 55.33 42.22
N GLN A 91 -18.71 54.69 41.26
CA GLN A 91 -18.62 55.18 39.88
C GLN A 91 -19.91 54.98 39.06
N ALA A 92 -20.71 53.94 39.32
CA ALA A 92 -21.89 53.62 38.51
C ALA A 92 -22.95 54.75 38.42
N PRO A 93 -23.43 55.34 39.54
CA PRO A 93 -24.38 56.46 39.47
C PRO A 93 -23.74 57.70 38.86
N GLU A 94 -22.46 57.95 39.14
CA GLU A 94 -21.73 59.08 38.60
C GLU A 94 -21.52 58.96 37.08
N ARG A 95 -21.32 57.74 36.58
CA ARG A 95 -21.21 57.49 35.15
C ARG A 95 -22.49 57.85 34.40
N GLU A 96 -23.65 57.51 34.94
CA GLU A 96 -24.92 57.90 34.34
C GLU A 96 -25.15 59.42 34.42
N ARG A 97 -24.67 60.06 35.49
CA ARG A 97 -24.67 61.52 35.60
C ARG A 97 -23.75 62.19 34.57
N ILE A 98 -22.51 61.70 34.40
CA ILE A 98 -21.56 62.19 33.39
C ILE A 98 -22.10 61.98 31.97
N LYS A 99 -22.77 60.85 31.69
CA LYS A 99 -23.42 60.62 30.38
C LYS A 99 -24.53 61.64 30.07
N GLN A 100 -25.23 62.14 31.10
CA GLN A 100 -26.31 63.11 30.95
C GLN A 100 -25.81 64.56 30.93
N GLU A 101 -24.91 64.92 31.83
CA GLU A 101 -24.41 66.29 32.02
C GLU A 101 -23.27 66.63 31.06
N ARG A 102 -22.49 65.62 30.63
CA ARG A 102 -21.31 65.76 29.78
C ARG A 102 -21.27 64.70 28.66
N PRO A 103 -22.27 64.69 27.77
CA PRO A 103 -22.37 63.70 26.70
C PRO A 103 -21.17 63.75 25.72
N GLU A 104 -20.42 64.84 25.67
CA GLU A 104 -19.18 64.94 24.89
C GLU A 104 -18.11 63.94 25.34
N LEU A 105 -18.06 63.61 26.65
CA LEU A 105 -17.11 62.65 27.22
C LEU A 105 -17.46 61.20 26.88
N THR A 106 -18.69 60.92 26.42
CA THR A 106 -19.07 59.57 25.97
C THR A 106 -18.32 59.12 24.71
N LYS A 107 -17.70 60.07 23.99
CA LYS A 107 -16.86 59.81 22.81
C LYS A 107 -15.36 59.72 23.14
N ASP A 108 -14.97 60.08 24.38
CA ASP A 108 -13.60 59.96 24.88
C ASP A 108 -13.58 59.14 26.17
N LEU A 109 -13.57 57.82 26.00
CA LEU A 109 -13.54 56.85 27.09
C LEU A 109 -12.39 57.10 28.09
N LYS A 110 -11.25 57.63 27.62
CA LYS A 110 -10.11 57.89 28.50
C LYS A 110 -10.43 59.04 29.46
N ALA A 111 -10.98 60.13 28.95
CA ALA A 111 -11.39 61.29 29.75
C ALA A 111 -12.56 60.95 30.69
N MET A 112 -13.52 60.13 30.26
CA MET A 112 -14.59 59.62 31.13
C MET A 112 -14.01 58.79 32.29
N MET A 113 -13.08 57.88 32.01
CA MET A 113 -12.45 57.05 33.05
C MET A 113 -11.59 57.87 34.02
N GLU A 114 -10.91 58.92 33.56
CA GLU A 114 -10.19 59.87 34.41
C GLU A 114 -11.15 60.60 35.37
N ALA A 115 -12.31 61.07 34.88
CA ALA A 115 -13.34 61.71 35.70
C ALA A 115 -13.94 60.74 36.75
N LEU A 116 -14.25 59.50 36.35
CA LEU A 116 -14.75 58.47 37.27
C LEU A 116 -13.71 58.05 38.32
N ASN A 117 -12.43 58.01 37.95
CA ASN A 117 -11.35 57.69 38.90
C ASN A 117 -11.20 58.77 39.97
N LYS A 118 -11.30 60.04 39.57
CA LYS A 118 -11.26 61.18 40.50
C LYS A 118 -12.36 61.11 41.56
N VAL A 119 -13.58 60.73 41.15
CA VAL A 119 -14.73 60.56 42.06
C VAL A 119 -14.46 59.47 43.11
N TRP A 120 -13.78 58.39 42.73
CA TRP A 120 -13.35 57.37 43.70
C TRP A 120 -12.23 57.87 44.61
N GLU A 121 -11.29 58.67 44.12
CA GLU A 121 -10.22 59.25 44.95
C GLU A 121 -10.79 60.18 46.03
N GLU A 122 -11.77 61.01 45.67
CA GLU A 122 -12.43 62.00 46.56
C GLU A 122 -13.45 61.38 47.53
N ALA A 123 -13.90 60.14 47.32
CA ALA A 123 -14.88 59.49 48.19
C ALA A 123 -14.35 59.32 49.64
N PRO A 124 -15.16 59.57 50.69
CA PRO A 124 -14.75 59.45 52.09
C PRO A 124 -14.20 58.07 52.44
N GLN A 125 -13.14 58.01 53.24
CA GLN A 125 -12.51 56.74 53.61
C GLN A 125 -13.48 55.81 54.38
N GLU A 126 -14.35 56.38 55.22
CA GLU A 126 -15.39 55.61 55.92
C GLU A 126 -16.37 54.92 54.95
N GLU A 127 -16.72 55.60 53.85
CA GLU A 127 -17.59 55.05 52.81
C GLU A 127 -16.88 53.97 51.99
N LYS A 128 -15.59 54.18 51.67
CA LYS A 128 -14.74 53.16 51.03
C LYS A 128 -14.65 51.91 51.90
N ASP A 129 -14.43 52.07 53.20
CA ASP A 129 -14.31 50.96 54.15
C ASP A 129 -15.65 50.22 54.36
N ARG A 130 -16.77 50.95 54.40
CA ARG A 130 -18.13 50.36 54.46
C ARG A 130 -18.41 49.51 53.21
N LEU A 131 -18.21 50.07 52.03
CA LEU A 131 -18.44 49.37 50.76
C LEU A 131 -17.47 48.19 50.58
N GLN A 132 -16.25 48.29 51.11
CA GLN A 132 -15.28 47.20 51.13
C GLN A 132 -15.77 46.04 52.01
N LYS A 133 -16.29 46.31 53.21
CA LYS A 133 -16.90 45.27 54.07
C LYS A 133 -18.11 44.59 53.42
N GLU A 134 -19.00 45.37 52.79
CA GLU A 134 -20.14 44.83 52.04
C GLU A 134 -19.68 43.96 50.85
N TYR A 135 -18.69 44.44 50.08
CA TYR A 135 -18.11 43.68 48.98
C TYR A 135 -17.46 42.39 49.46
N ASP A 136 -16.72 42.41 50.57
CA ASP A 136 -16.08 41.21 51.12
C ASP A 136 -17.12 40.18 51.58
N ALA A 137 -18.19 40.62 52.25
CA ALA A 137 -19.32 39.76 52.64
C ALA A 137 -20.06 39.16 51.42
N GLU A 138 -20.34 39.96 50.39
CA GLU A 138 -20.94 39.47 49.15
C GLU A 138 -20.00 38.52 48.38
N MET A 139 -18.69 38.79 48.42
CA MET A 139 -17.68 37.92 47.82
C MET A 139 -17.57 36.58 48.57
N GLU A 140 -17.75 36.54 49.89
CA GLU A 140 -17.83 35.28 50.65
C GLU A 140 -19.04 34.43 50.21
N ILE A 141 -20.16 35.04 49.85
CA ILE A 141 -21.34 34.35 49.29
C ILE A 141 -21.11 33.95 47.82
N TRP A 142 -20.45 34.80 47.04
CA TRP A 142 -20.23 34.58 45.61
C TRP A 142 -19.15 33.52 45.33
N ARG A 143 -18.06 33.48 46.12
CA ARG A 143 -16.95 32.53 45.91
C ARG A 143 -17.41 31.07 45.86
N PRO A 144 -18.24 30.54 46.78
CA PRO A 144 -18.80 29.20 46.68
C PRO A 144 -19.68 28.99 45.44
N LYS A 145 -20.50 29.98 45.06
CA LYS A 145 -21.36 29.91 43.86
C LYS A 145 -20.53 29.88 42.57
N TRP A 146 -19.46 30.68 42.51
CA TRP A 146 -18.50 30.68 41.40
C TRP A 146 -17.71 29.37 41.33
N ASP A 147 -17.27 28.84 42.47
CA ASP A 147 -16.57 27.55 42.55
C ASP A 147 -17.46 26.38 42.15
N ALA A 148 -18.76 26.44 42.47
CA ALA A 148 -19.76 25.50 41.97
C ALA A 148 -19.96 25.66 40.45
N TYR A 149 -20.11 26.89 39.96
CA TYR A 149 -20.26 27.18 38.53
C TYR A 149 -19.08 26.70 37.68
N ARG A 150 -17.83 26.90 38.14
CA ARG A 150 -16.61 26.44 37.44
C ARG A 150 -16.54 24.92 37.24
N LYS A 151 -17.32 24.15 38.00
CA LYS A 151 -17.42 22.70 37.88
C LYS A 151 -18.50 22.26 36.89
N THR A 152 -19.39 23.16 36.45
CA THR A 152 -20.48 22.87 35.51
C THR A 152 -19.98 22.66 34.08
N ASP A 153 -20.77 21.97 33.26
CA ASP A 153 -20.46 21.79 31.84
C ASP A 153 -20.66 23.07 31.02
N SER A 154 -21.57 23.96 31.44
CA SER A 154 -21.77 25.28 30.83
C SER A 154 -20.48 26.10 30.81
N TYR A 155 -19.76 26.16 31.93
CA TYR A 155 -18.48 26.88 32.02
C TYR A 155 -17.42 26.29 31.07
N LYS A 156 -17.37 24.96 30.94
CA LYS A 156 -16.44 24.29 30.00
C LYS A 156 -16.76 24.64 28.55
N GLU A 157 -18.04 24.68 28.18
CA GLU A 157 -18.48 25.03 26.83
C GLU A 157 -18.18 26.49 26.50
N PHE A 158 -18.41 27.39 27.45
CA PHE A 158 -18.00 28.79 27.33
C PHE A 158 -16.48 28.93 27.13
N CYS A 159 -15.66 28.15 27.85
CA CYS A 159 -14.21 28.17 27.64
C CYS A 159 -13.78 27.68 26.25
N ILE A 160 -14.47 26.68 25.69
CA ILE A 160 -14.25 26.22 24.31
C ILE A 160 -14.58 27.36 23.33
N GLU A 161 -15.74 28.01 23.50
CA GLU A 161 -16.18 29.11 22.63
C GLU A 161 -15.22 30.32 22.70
N LYS A 162 -14.81 30.71 23.91
CA LYS A 162 -13.83 31.79 24.15
C LYS A 162 -12.51 31.50 23.44
N GLN A 163 -12.03 30.26 23.47
CA GLN A 163 -10.80 29.89 22.79
C GLN A 163 -10.97 29.80 21.26
N ASP A 164 -12.09 29.29 20.76
CA ASP A 164 -12.42 29.33 19.32
C ASP A 164 -12.50 30.77 18.78
N TYR A 165 -13.00 31.71 19.59
CA TYR A 165 -12.94 33.15 19.28
C TYR A 165 -11.49 33.67 19.19
N LYS A 166 -10.61 33.30 20.13
CA LYS A 166 -9.18 33.64 20.08
C LYS A 166 -8.50 33.07 18.83
N ASP A 167 -8.75 31.81 18.50
CA ASP A 167 -8.20 31.12 17.32
C ASP A 167 -8.66 31.84 16.02
N ARG A 168 -9.94 32.26 15.93
CA ARG A 168 -10.45 33.08 14.81
C ARG A 168 -9.78 34.46 14.73
N LYS A 169 -9.55 35.12 15.86
CA LYS A 169 -8.88 36.44 15.91
C LYS A 169 -7.42 36.32 15.48
N GLU A 170 -6.72 35.29 15.93
CA GLU A 170 -5.34 34.97 15.49
C GLU A 170 -5.29 34.74 13.98
N LYS A 171 -6.20 33.92 13.43
CA LYS A 171 -6.31 33.69 11.99
C LYS A 171 -6.58 34.98 11.21
N LYS A 172 -7.50 35.84 11.68
CA LYS A 172 -7.78 37.13 11.05
C LYS A 172 -6.55 38.06 11.08
N LYS A 173 -5.82 38.11 12.19
CA LYS A 173 -4.56 38.87 12.30
C LYS A 173 -3.50 38.36 11.33
N PHE A 174 -3.33 37.04 11.25
CA PHE A 174 -2.41 36.39 10.31
C PHE A 174 -2.77 36.71 8.85
N LEU A 175 -4.03 36.51 8.45
CA LEU A 175 -4.48 36.81 7.09
C LEU A 175 -4.30 38.29 6.73
N LYS A 176 -4.55 39.21 7.67
CA LYS A 176 -4.34 40.66 7.46
C LYS A 176 -2.85 41.03 7.35
N ALA A 177 -1.97 40.34 8.07
CA ALA A 177 -0.53 40.56 7.97
C ALA A 177 0.02 40.08 6.63
N GLU A 178 -0.39 38.89 6.19
CA GLU A 178 0.06 38.25 4.95
C GLU A 178 -0.57 38.89 3.71
N SER A 179 -1.81 39.41 3.79
CA SER A 179 -2.45 40.12 2.68
C SER A 179 -1.72 41.39 2.26
N LYS A 180 -0.84 41.94 3.11
CA LYS A 180 0.01 43.09 2.75
C LYS A 180 1.08 42.74 1.71
N LYS A 181 1.47 41.46 1.63
CA LYS A 181 2.43 40.95 0.64
C LYS A 181 1.78 40.58 -0.69
N ALA A 182 0.46 40.41 -0.71
CA ALA A 182 -0.29 40.04 -1.91
C ALA A 182 -0.68 41.28 -2.72
N PRO A 183 -0.76 41.18 -4.07
CA PRO A 183 -1.36 42.22 -4.90
C PRO A 183 -2.74 42.62 -4.38
N LYS A 184 -3.06 43.92 -4.40
CA LYS A 184 -4.37 44.41 -3.97
C LYS A 184 -5.43 43.99 -4.99
N ARG A 185 -6.56 43.45 -4.51
CA ARG A 185 -7.69 43.12 -5.37
C ARG A 185 -8.24 44.41 -6.02
N PRO A 186 -8.59 44.37 -7.32
CA PRO A 186 -9.18 45.50 -8.03
C PRO A 186 -10.55 45.82 -7.44
N LYS A 187 -10.95 47.09 -7.52
CA LYS A 187 -12.31 47.50 -7.14
C LYS A 187 -13.28 47.12 -8.26
N SER A 188 -14.53 46.84 -7.91
CA SER A 188 -15.60 46.66 -8.90
C SER A 188 -15.93 48.02 -9.56
N GLY A 189 -16.65 48.04 -10.69
CA GLY A 189 -17.09 49.28 -11.32
C GLY A 189 -17.86 50.20 -10.35
N TYR A 190 -18.71 49.60 -9.51
CA TYR A 190 -19.36 50.30 -8.39
C TYR A 190 -18.37 50.84 -7.36
N GLY A 191 -17.32 50.08 -7.02
CA GLY A 191 -16.30 50.51 -6.06
C GLY A 191 -15.45 51.69 -6.56
N LEU A 192 -15.14 51.73 -7.86
CA LEU A 192 -14.42 52.84 -8.49
C LEU A 192 -15.27 54.11 -8.48
N TYR A 193 -16.54 54.00 -8.87
CA TYR A 193 -17.49 55.11 -8.76
C TYR A 193 -17.70 55.55 -7.31
N SER A 194 -17.81 54.59 -6.39
CA SER A 194 -18.01 54.86 -4.97
C SER A 194 -16.85 55.62 -4.34
N ASP A 195 -15.61 55.49 -4.83
CA ASP A 195 -14.48 56.28 -4.35
C ASP A 195 -14.56 57.72 -4.86
N GLU A 196 -14.85 57.90 -6.15
CA GLU A 196 -14.98 59.20 -6.80
C GLU A 196 -16.15 60.01 -6.24
N ALA A 197 -17.28 59.34 -6.01
CA ALA A 197 -18.46 59.95 -5.41
C ALA A 197 -18.33 60.12 -3.89
N ARG A 198 -17.36 59.46 -3.22
CA ARG A 198 -17.32 59.36 -1.76
C ARG A 198 -17.21 60.70 -1.09
N ASP A 199 -16.27 61.53 -1.53
CA ASP A 199 -15.97 62.80 -0.88
C ASP A 199 -17.09 63.82 -1.15
N ARG A 200 -17.59 63.88 -2.39
CA ARG A 200 -18.78 64.68 -2.75
C ARG A 200 -20.01 64.29 -1.94
N VAL A 201 -20.33 63.00 -1.87
CA VAL A 201 -21.52 62.50 -1.16
C VAL A 201 -21.32 62.64 0.36
N LYS A 202 -20.11 62.45 0.87
CA LYS A 202 -19.78 62.67 2.28
C LYS A 202 -20.01 64.12 2.68
N GLU A 203 -19.51 65.09 1.91
CA GLU A 203 -19.75 66.51 2.18
C GLU A 203 -21.25 66.85 2.12
N ALA A 204 -21.97 66.36 1.11
CA ALA A 204 -23.40 66.60 0.96
C ALA A 204 -24.25 65.97 2.08
N VAL A 205 -23.92 64.74 2.50
CA VAL A 205 -24.63 64.02 3.58
C VAL A 205 -24.32 64.64 4.94
N MET A 206 -23.07 65.03 5.20
CA MET A 206 -22.68 65.70 6.45
C MET A 206 -23.26 67.11 6.55
N ALA A 207 -23.32 67.87 5.44
CA ALA A 207 -24.00 69.17 5.38
C ALA A 207 -25.52 69.06 5.57
N ALA A 208 -26.12 67.92 5.19
CA ALA A 208 -27.52 67.60 5.43
C ALA A 208 -27.80 66.95 6.81
N GLY A 209 -26.79 66.84 7.69
CA GLY A 209 -26.92 66.26 9.03
C GLY A 209 -27.05 64.73 9.08
N GLY A 210 -26.78 64.02 7.98
CA GLY A 210 -26.81 62.57 7.89
C GLY A 210 -25.56 61.88 8.44
N GLY A 211 -25.69 60.60 8.82
CA GLY A 211 -24.60 59.82 9.41
C GLY A 211 -23.72 59.11 8.38
N MET A 212 -22.62 58.50 8.85
CA MET A 212 -21.65 57.78 8.00
C MET A 212 -22.29 56.62 7.19
N GLY A 213 -23.40 56.06 7.70
CA GLY A 213 -24.18 55.01 7.01
C GLY A 213 -25.01 55.51 5.84
N ASP A 214 -25.42 56.79 5.85
CA ASP A 214 -26.24 57.39 4.81
C ASP A 214 -25.42 57.72 3.55
N ILE A 215 -24.10 57.88 3.70
CA ILE A 215 -23.15 58.05 2.61
C ILE A 215 -23.19 56.86 1.65
N GLY A 216 -23.13 55.64 2.18
CA GLY A 216 -23.15 54.43 1.36
C GLY A 216 -24.50 54.22 0.66
N LYS A 217 -25.60 54.58 1.32
CA LYS A 217 -26.94 54.50 0.73
C LYS A 217 -27.09 55.46 -0.44
N ARG A 218 -26.64 56.71 -0.27
CA ARG A 218 -26.72 57.74 -1.31
C ARG A 218 -25.81 57.45 -2.50
N ILE A 219 -24.59 56.93 -2.27
CA ILE A 219 -23.72 56.45 -3.35
C ILE A 219 -24.38 55.31 -4.15
N SER A 220 -25.07 54.39 -3.47
CA SER A 220 -25.79 53.30 -4.15
C SER A 220 -26.99 53.81 -4.95
N GLU A 221 -27.72 54.81 -4.47
CA GLU A 221 -28.83 55.45 -5.18
C GLU A 221 -28.33 56.20 -6.43
N GLU A 222 -27.26 56.99 -6.30
CA GLU A 222 -26.64 57.68 -7.43
C GLU A 222 -26.08 56.70 -8.46
N TRP A 223 -25.46 55.59 -8.03
CA TRP A 223 -25.01 54.53 -8.93
C TRP A 223 -26.17 53.90 -9.70
N ASN A 224 -27.28 53.60 -9.03
CA ASN A 224 -28.44 53.01 -9.70
C ASN A 224 -29.07 53.96 -10.72
N ALA A 225 -29.04 55.27 -10.45
CA ALA A 225 -29.53 56.33 -11.32
C ALA A 225 -28.59 56.68 -12.50
N LEU A 226 -27.33 56.24 -12.50
CA LEU A 226 -26.43 56.41 -13.64
C LEU A 226 -26.96 55.70 -14.89
N SER A 227 -26.71 56.30 -16.06
CA SER A 227 -27.00 55.67 -17.34
C SER A 227 -26.15 54.39 -17.54
N GLU A 228 -26.68 53.43 -18.28
CA GLU A 228 -25.98 52.19 -18.58
C GLU A 228 -24.64 52.43 -19.30
N ALA A 229 -24.54 53.50 -20.12
CA ALA A 229 -23.30 53.91 -20.77
C ALA A 229 -22.21 54.31 -19.75
N LYS A 230 -22.55 55.15 -18.76
CA LYS A 230 -21.58 55.55 -17.72
C LYS A 230 -21.21 54.38 -16.79
N LYS A 231 -22.17 53.51 -16.47
CA LYS A 231 -21.88 52.27 -15.73
C LYS A 231 -20.92 51.36 -16.51
N ALA A 232 -21.07 51.28 -17.83
CA ALA A 232 -20.18 50.50 -18.70
C ALA A 232 -18.74 51.04 -18.66
N GLU A 233 -18.53 52.36 -18.70
CA GLU A 233 -17.19 52.97 -18.57
C GLU A 233 -16.46 52.54 -17.28
N TYR A 234 -17.13 52.62 -16.12
CA TYR A 234 -16.54 52.13 -14.86
C TYR A 234 -16.34 50.61 -14.83
N GLN A 235 -17.20 49.85 -15.51
CA GLN A 235 -17.05 48.40 -15.62
C GLN A 235 -15.86 48.01 -16.51
N GLU A 236 -15.60 48.73 -17.60
CA GLU A 236 -14.43 48.53 -18.46
C GLU A 236 -13.12 48.82 -17.72
N VAL A 237 -13.07 49.91 -16.95
CA VAL A 237 -11.89 50.23 -16.12
C VAL A 237 -11.68 49.16 -15.05
N ALA A 238 -12.74 48.70 -14.39
CA ALA A 238 -12.67 47.61 -13.41
C ALA A 238 -12.23 46.29 -14.04
N GLN A 239 -12.64 46.02 -15.29
CA GLN A 239 -12.25 44.83 -16.04
C GLN A 239 -10.76 44.86 -16.40
N LYS A 240 -10.23 45.99 -16.89
CA LYS A 240 -8.79 46.17 -17.13
C LYS A 240 -7.96 46.00 -15.86
N GLN A 241 -8.36 46.63 -14.75
CA GLN A 241 -7.69 46.46 -13.46
C GLN A 241 -7.74 45.00 -12.96
N LYS A 242 -8.81 44.27 -13.28
CA LYS A 242 -8.98 42.86 -12.95
C LYS A 242 -8.09 41.93 -13.77
N GLU A 243 -7.89 42.21 -15.04
CA GLU A 243 -6.95 41.48 -15.90
C GLU A 243 -5.51 41.70 -15.44
N GLU A 244 -5.13 42.96 -15.18
CA GLU A 244 -3.82 43.28 -14.61
C GLU A 244 -3.59 42.59 -13.26
N PHE A 245 -4.59 42.59 -12.38
CA PHE A 245 -4.52 41.89 -11.11
C PHE A 245 -4.36 40.39 -11.30
N GLN A 246 -5.06 39.76 -12.26
CA GLN A 246 -4.93 38.32 -12.51
C GLN A 246 -3.52 37.94 -12.94
N VAL A 247 -2.87 38.76 -13.76
CA VAL A 247 -1.46 38.57 -14.16
C VAL A 247 -0.54 38.73 -12.95
N LYS A 248 -0.60 39.87 -12.25
CA LYS A 248 0.22 40.13 -11.04
C LYS A 248 0.00 39.08 -9.94
N PHE A 249 -1.23 38.58 -9.79
CA PHE A 249 -1.56 37.55 -8.81
C PHE A 249 -1.12 36.15 -9.25
N ALA A 250 -1.08 35.86 -10.55
CA ALA A 250 -0.52 34.62 -11.08
C ALA A 250 1.01 34.58 -10.87
N GLU A 251 1.70 35.70 -11.09
CA GLU A 251 3.12 35.88 -10.77
C GLU A 251 3.37 35.70 -9.26
N TYR A 252 2.56 36.38 -8.42
CA TYR A 252 2.65 36.24 -6.97
C TYR A 252 2.50 34.78 -6.50
N LYS A 253 1.63 33.97 -7.14
CA LYS A 253 1.48 32.54 -6.81
C LYS A 253 2.73 31.69 -7.08
N MET A 254 3.64 32.15 -7.93
CA MET A 254 4.88 31.46 -8.23
C MET A 254 6.02 31.83 -7.27
N THR A 255 5.85 32.91 -6.49
CA THR A 255 6.85 33.40 -5.52
C THR A 255 6.97 32.50 -4.29
N ASP A 256 8.11 32.57 -3.62
CA ASP A 256 8.33 31.85 -2.35
C ASP A 256 7.50 32.43 -1.20
N ASP A 257 7.14 33.71 -1.24
CA ASP A 257 6.23 34.34 -0.27
C ASP A 257 4.85 33.65 -0.28
N TRP A 258 4.31 33.30 -1.45
CA TRP A 258 3.04 32.56 -1.53
C TRP A 258 3.16 31.14 -0.98
N LYS A 259 4.27 30.45 -1.26
CA LYS A 259 4.53 29.10 -0.72
C LYS A 259 4.67 29.14 0.81
N GLU A 260 5.35 30.15 1.34
CA GLU A 260 5.51 30.35 2.78
C GLU A 260 4.17 30.67 3.45
N PHE A 261 3.36 31.55 2.85
CA PHE A 261 2.01 31.85 3.29
C PHE A 261 1.13 30.61 3.37
N GLN A 262 1.06 29.80 2.30
CA GLN A 262 0.27 28.57 2.26
C GLN A 262 0.73 27.57 3.33
N THR A 263 2.04 27.45 3.53
CA THR A 263 2.63 26.57 4.55
C THR A 263 2.27 27.02 5.97
N LYS A 264 2.46 28.32 6.29
CA LYS A 264 2.12 28.90 7.60
C LYS A 264 0.63 28.77 7.88
N LYS A 265 -0.22 29.06 6.88
CA LYS A 265 -1.68 28.90 6.97
C LYS A 265 -2.07 27.46 7.25
N ALA A 266 -1.51 26.50 6.51
CA ALA A 266 -1.79 25.07 6.67
C ALA A 266 -1.39 24.55 8.06
N LYS A 267 -0.21 24.95 8.57
CA LYS A 267 0.26 24.60 9.93
C LYS A 267 -0.62 25.22 11.02
N MET A 268 -1.03 26.47 10.85
CA MET A 268 -1.93 27.16 11.79
C MET A 268 -3.30 26.50 11.83
N ASP A 269 -3.91 26.27 10.67
CA ASP A 269 -5.22 25.61 10.55
C ASP A 269 -5.15 24.17 11.10
N GLY A 270 -4.05 23.44 10.86
CA GLY A 270 -3.79 22.12 11.44
C GLY A 270 -3.70 22.15 12.97
N ARG A 271 -2.95 23.11 13.53
CA ARG A 271 -2.82 23.33 14.98
C ARG A 271 -4.15 23.69 15.63
N HIS A 272 -4.89 24.66 15.07
CA HIS A 272 -6.21 25.07 15.57
C HIS A 272 -7.20 23.90 15.52
N ALA A 273 -7.24 23.15 14.41
CA ALA A 273 -8.10 21.99 14.28
C ALA A 273 -7.74 20.87 15.29
N LEU A 274 -6.45 20.63 15.53
CA LEU A 274 -6.00 19.63 16.50
C LEU A 274 -6.33 20.05 17.94
N ASN A 275 -6.10 21.31 18.29
CA ASN A 275 -6.42 21.84 19.61
C ASN A 275 -7.92 21.83 19.85
N LYS A 276 -8.73 22.24 18.85
CA LYS A 276 -10.20 22.14 18.91
C LYS A 276 -10.66 20.70 19.08
N LEU A 277 -10.06 19.77 18.34
CA LEU A 277 -10.39 18.35 18.45
C LEU A 277 -10.06 17.79 19.84
N GLN A 278 -8.92 18.18 20.41
CA GLN A 278 -8.57 17.84 21.80
C GLN A 278 -9.61 18.40 22.77
N ARG A 279 -9.87 19.72 22.75
CA ARG A 279 -10.84 20.39 23.65
C ARG A 279 -12.24 19.76 23.59
N THR A 280 -12.73 19.48 22.39
CA THR A 280 -14.10 18.99 22.18
C THR A 280 -14.27 17.50 22.46
N THR A 281 -13.21 16.69 22.32
CA THR A 281 -13.29 15.23 22.52
C THR A 281 -12.77 14.79 23.90
N TYR A 282 -11.98 15.62 24.60
CA TYR A 282 -11.44 15.35 25.93
C TYR A 282 -12.39 15.76 27.07
N LYS A 283 -13.71 15.93 26.83
CA LYS A 283 -14.69 16.26 27.89
C LYS A 283 -14.61 15.28 29.09
N GLU A 284 -14.29 14.02 28.82
CA GLU A 284 -14.20 12.91 29.79
C GLU A 284 -12.74 12.62 30.25
N ALA A 285 -11.75 13.38 29.77
CA ALA A 285 -10.35 13.10 30.06
C ALA A 285 -9.97 13.53 31.50
N PRO A 286 -9.20 12.69 32.24
CA PRO A 286 -8.70 13.06 33.56
C PRO A 286 -7.85 14.34 33.51
N PRO A 287 -7.95 15.22 34.53
CA PRO A 287 -7.11 16.41 34.64
C PRO A 287 -5.65 16.01 34.86
N LYS A 288 -4.70 16.78 34.32
CA LYS A 288 -3.26 16.53 34.57
C LYS A 288 -2.98 16.57 36.09
N PRO A 289 -2.18 15.63 36.63
CA PRO A 289 -1.93 15.57 38.07
C PRO A 289 -1.00 16.71 38.48
N ALA A 290 -1.22 17.28 39.66
CA ALA A 290 -0.32 18.26 40.23
C ALA A 290 1.10 17.65 40.38
N ASN A 291 2.12 18.40 39.97
CA ASN A 291 3.50 18.03 40.22
C ASN A 291 3.89 18.37 41.68
N ALA A 292 5.05 17.91 42.15
CA ALA A 292 5.48 18.11 43.54
C ALA A 292 5.55 19.60 43.92
N PHE A 293 5.98 20.46 42.98
CA PHE A 293 5.99 21.90 43.16
C PHE A 293 4.58 22.51 43.26
N ASN A 294 3.59 22.00 42.53
CA ASN A 294 2.21 22.48 42.57
C ASN A 294 1.52 22.09 43.89
N LEU A 295 1.80 20.91 44.42
CA LEU A 295 1.34 20.49 45.75
C LEU A 295 1.96 21.35 46.85
N PHE A 296 3.27 21.59 46.74
CA PHE A 296 3.99 22.50 47.62
C PHE A 296 3.41 23.92 47.52
N LYS A 297 3.22 24.44 46.31
CA LYS A 297 2.58 25.73 46.04
C LYS A 297 1.22 25.79 46.73
N ASN A 298 0.34 24.82 46.54
CA ASN A 298 -1.00 24.83 47.14
C ASN A 298 -0.96 24.86 48.68
N LYS A 299 0.00 24.17 49.31
CA LYS A 299 0.16 24.15 50.77
C LYS A 299 0.73 25.46 51.32
N TYR A 300 1.76 26.00 50.67
CA TYR A 300 2.49 27.18 51.16
C TYR A 300 2.01 28.50 50.56
N MET A 301 1.09 28.49 49.58
CA MET A 301 0.56 29.72 48.95
C MET A 301 -0.10 30.63 49.97
N LYS A 302 -0.91 30.08 50.89
CA LYS A 302 -1.56 30.89 51.94
C LYS A 302 -0.55 31.54 52.87
N GLN A 303 0.47 30.78 53.28
CA GLN A 303 1.56 31.30 54.11
C GLN A 303 2.35 32.41 53.40
N VAL A 304 2.70 32.22 52.12
CA VAL A 304 3.43 33.24 51.35
C VAL A 304 2.55 34.46 51.03
N GLN A 305 1.23 34.28 50.89
CA GLN A 305 0.27 35.38 50.77
C GLN A 305 0.13 36.19 52.06
N GLU A 306 0.22 35.55 53.22
CA GLU A 306 0.20 36.22 54.52
C GLU A 306 1.53 36.89 54.85
N GLU A 307 2.67 36.27 54.49
CA GLU A 307 4.02 36.83 54.62
C GLU A 307 4.23 38.03 53.66
N LYS A 308 3.59 38.02 52.49
CA LYS A 308 3.66 39.08 51.47
C LYS A 308 2.29 39.62 51.12
N LYS A 309 1.56 40.14 52.13
CA LYS A 309 0.27 40.81 51.94
C LYS A 309 0.42 41.95 50.92
N GLY A 310 -0.39 41.93 49.87
CA GLY A 310 -0.40 42.94 48.80
C GLY A 310 0.51 42.64 47.59
N ALA A 311 1.30 41.56 47.61
CA ALA A 311 2.14 41.19 46.48
C ALA A 311 1.33 40.63 45.29
N SER A 312 1.79 40.90 44.07
CA SER A 312 1.15 40.43 42.85
C SER A 312 1.26 38.90 42.71
N ALA A 313 0.36 38.28 41.93
CA ALA A 313 0.35 36.84 41.69
C ALA A 313 1.70 36.31 41.12
N GLY A 314 2.39 37.13 40.33
CA GLY A 314 3.72 36.83 39.79
C GLY A 314 4.82 36.83 40.87
N GLU A 315 4.79 37.77 41.80
CA GLU A 315 5.78 37.88 42.89
C GLU A 315 5.60 36.77 43.93
N LEU A 316 4.36 36.44 44.27
CA LEU A 316 4.02 35.34 45.18
C LEU A 316 4.56 33.99 44.67
N SER A 317 4.45 33.73 43.37
CA SER A 317 4.96 32.49 42.80
C SER A 317 6.47 32.48 42.52
N LYS A 318 7.13 33.64 42.36
CA LYS A 318 8.61 33.71 42.40
C LYS A 318 9.12 33.34 43.80
N ALA A 319 8.53 33.93 44.84
CA ALA A 319 8.86 33.64 46.24
C ALA A 319 8.64 32.15 46.59
N LEU A 320 7.54 31.55 46.12
CA LEU A 320 7.31 30.10 46.28
C LEU A 320 8.32 29.23 45.52
N GLY A 321 8.77 29.67 44.33
CA GLY A 321 9.81 28.99 43.56
C GLY A 321 11.16 28.97 44.28
N GLU A 322 11.53 30.08 44.91
CA GLU A 322 12.73 30.20 45.76
C GLU A 322 12.61 29.35 47.03
N LYS A 323 11.46 29.41 47.71
CA LYS A 323 11.17 28.59 48.88
C LYS A 323 11.29 27.09 48.55
N TRP A 324 10.74 26.66 47.41
CA TRP A 324 10.91 25.28 46.93
C TRP A 324 12.37 24.93 46.69
N LYS A 325 13.16 25.78 46.01
CA LYS A 325 14.60 25.57 45.75
C LYS A 325 15.46 25.48 47.00
N ASN A 326 15.06 26.13 48.09
CA ASN A 326 15.78 26.13 49.37
C ASN A 326 15.26 25.07 50.37
N THR A 327 14.16 24.39 50.07
CA THR A 327 13.61 23.31 50.92
C THR A 327 14.49 22.04 50.84
N PRO A 328 14.92 21.43 51.97
CA PRO A 328 15.73 20.21 51.97
C PRO A 328 15.06 19.01 51.27
N PRO A 329 15.83 18.04 50.72
CA PRO A 329 15.28 16.86 50.06
C PRO A 329 14.31 16.05 50.94
N GLU A 330 14.54 16.01 52.25
CA GLU A 330 13.69 15.31 53.23
C GLU A 330 12.29 15.92 53.34
N GLU A 331 12.18 17.25 53.27
CA GLU A 331 10.90 17.97 53.27
C GLU A 331 10.22 17.97 51.89
N ARG A 332 10.99 17.80 50.80
CA ARG A 332 10.44 17.59 49.45
C ARG A 332 9.91 16.18 49.23
N ALA A 333 10.48 15.18 49.91
CA ALA A 333 10.15 13.77 49.72
C ALA A 333 8.66 13.45 49.89
N PRO A 334 7.90 14.01 50.86
CA PRO A 334 6.46 13.85 50.96
C PRO A 334 5.70 14.35 49.73
N PHE A 335 6.03 15.53 49.20
CA PHE A 335 5.40 16.10 48.01
C PHE A 335 5.75 15.33 46.74
N GLU A 336 6.97 14.80 46.65
CA GLU A 336 7.37 13.91 45.56
C GLU A 336 6.64 12.57 45.62
N LYS A 337 6.47 12.00 46.82
CA LYS A 337 5.69 10.78 47.06
C LYS A 337 4.22 10.99 46.70
N GLU A 338 3.61 12.09 47.13
CA GLU A 338 2.23 12.45 46.81
C GLU A 338 2.04 12.75 45.32
N ALA A 339 2.94 13.53 44.70
CA ALA A 339 2.90 13.77 43.27
C ALA A 339 3.08 12.48 42.45
N ASN A 340 3.92 11.54 42.91
CA ASN A 340 4.07 10.23 42.29
C ASN A 340 2.80 9.36 42.48
N ALA A 341 2.12 9.46 43.62
CA ALA A 341 0.82 8.81 43.84
C ALA A 341 -0.27 9.39 42.92
N LEU A 342 -0.38 10.71 42.81
CA LEU A 342 -1.31 11.39 41.89
C LEU A 342 -0.98 11.10 40.42
N LYS A 343 0.29 11.01 40.04
CA LYS A 343 0.71 10.58 38.70
C LYS A 343 0.28 9.14 38.42
N GLU A 344 0.37 8.25 39.40
CA GLU A 344 -0.06 6.86 39.26
C GLU A 344 -1.59 6.75 39.18
N GLU A 345 -2.32 7.52 39.98
CA GLU A 345 -3.78 7.62 39.91
C GLU A 345 -4.24 8.19 38.55
N PHE A 346 -3.60 9.26 38.10
CA PHE A 346 -3.81 9.83 36.77
C PHE A 346 -3.51 8.82 35.67
N ARG A 347 -2.44 8.03 35.80
CA ARG A 347 -2.10 6.97 34.85
C ARG A 347 -3.21 5.92 34.78
N LYS A 348 -3.79 5.52 35.92
CA LYS A 348 -4.95 4.60 35.99
C LYS A 348 -6.20 5.22 35.34
N LYS A 349 -6.55 6.45 35.71
CA LYS A 349 -7.70 7.17 35.13
C LYS A 349 -7.53 7.40 33.62
N MET A 350 -6.31 7.70 33.16
CA MET A 350 -6.00 7.85 31.73
C MET A 350 -6.06 6.54 30.98
N VAL A 351 -5.67 5.42 31.61
CA VAL A 351 -5.88 4.10 31.04
C VAL A 351 -7.36 3.86 30.83
N GLU A 352 -8.21 4.20 31.81
CA GLU A 352 -9.66 4.03 31.71
C GLU A 352 -10.28 4.94 30.63
N PHE A 353 -9.91 6.22 30.58
CA PHE A 353 -10.31 7.14 29.51
C PHE A 353 -9.91 6.62 28.12
N LYS A 354 -8.69 6.07 27.98
CA LYS A 354 -8.22 5.49 26.71
C LYS A 354 -9.01 4.25 26.28
N ARG A 355 -9.77 3.60 27.18
CA ARG A 355 -10.68 2.49 26.86
C ARG A 355 -12.01 2.97 26.29
N GLN A 356 -12.36 4.24 26.43
CA GLN A 356 -13.65 4.75 25.97
C GLN A 356 -13.69 4.92 24.44
N LYS A 357 -14.88 4.76 23.85
CA LYS A 357 -15.12 4.93 22.40
C LYS A 357 -14.84 6.37 21.93
N SER A 358 -14.96 7.36 22.83
CA SER A 358 -14.63 8.78 22.60
C SER A 358 -13.15 8.97 22.20
N TYR A 359 -12.22 8.27 22.87
CA TYR A 359 -10.78 8.34 22.55
C TYR A 359 -10.43 7.70 21.19
N VAL A 360 -11.13 6.63 20.80
CA VAL A 360 -10.97 6.01 19.46
C VAL A 360 -11.40 6.99 18.36
N LYS A 361 -12.55 7.65 18.52
CA LYS A 361 -13.05 8.69 17.59
C LYS A 361 -12.07 9.88 17.50
N PHE A 362 -11.45 10.26 18.62
CA PHE A 362 -10.40 11.28 18.64
C PHE A 362 -9.20 10.89 17.76
N LEU A 363 -8.68 9.66 17.90
CA LEU A 363 -7.52 9.20 17.14
C LEU A 363 -7.81 9.19 15.62
N GLN A 364 -9.01 8.78 15.20
CA GLN A 364 -9.41 8.80 13.80
C GLN A 364 -9.43 10.23 13.22
N LYS A 365 -10.09 11.16 13.91
CA LYS A 365 -10.16 12.57 13.48
C LYS A 365 -8.78 13.23 13.47
N ARG A 366 -7.91 12.89 14.43
CA ARG A 366 -6.53 13.40 14.52
C ARG A 366 -5.70 13.05 13.29
N VAL A 367 -5.86 11.84 12.76
CA VAL A 367 -5.14 11.38 11.56
C VAL A 367 -5.59 12.13 10.32
N VAL A 368 -6.89 12.40 10.20
CA VAL A 368 -7.44 13.21 9.09
C VAL A 368 -6.86 14.61 9.11
N VAL A 369 -6.81 15.27 10.28
CA VAL A 369 -6.23 16.62 10.42
C VAL A 369 -4.75 16.62 10.04
N LYS A 370 -3.94 15.69 10.58
CA LYS A 370 -2.50 15.61 10.28
C LYS A 370 -2.21 15.28 8.80
N ASN A 371 -3.01 14.42 8.17
CA ASN A 371 -2.84 14.11 6.75
C ASN A 371 -3.24 15.30 5.86
N LYS A 372 -4.28 16.05 6.23
CA LYS A 372 -4.68 17.28 5.53
C LYS A 372 -3.58 18.34 5.62
N GLU A 373 -3.01 18.55 6.81
CA GLU A 373 -1.85 19.43 7.00
C GLU A 373 -0.65 18.99 6.14
N ASN A 374 -0.28 17.69 6.19
CA ASN A 374 0.83 17.15 5.38
C ASN A 374 0.62 17.37 3.87
N ARG A 375 -0.60 17.17 3.36
CA ARG A 375 -0.93 17.43 1.95
C ARG A 375 -0.83 18.91 1.60
N LEU A 376 -1.36 19.80 2.45
CA LEU A 376 -1.34 21.24 2.18
C LEU A 376 0.05 21.87 2.32
N VAL A 377 0.93 21.27 3.11
CA VAL A 377 2.32 21.74 3.28
C VAL A 377 3.24 21.16 2.20
N ASN A 378 3.21 19.84 1.97
CA ASN A 378 4.21 19.16 1.14
C ASN A 378 3.75 18.82 -0.29
N LEU A 379 2.48 19.03 -0.64
CA LEU A 379 1.96 18.83 -2.01
C LEU A 379 1.39 20.14 -2.61
N ASN A 380 1.76 21.30 -2.07
CA ASN A 380 1.28 22.61 -2.53
C ASN A 380 1.85 23.00 -3.92
N THR A 381 3.06 22.56 -4.25
CA THR A 381 3.73 22.76 -5.54
C THR A 381 3.55 21.57 -6.49
N MET A 382 2.67 20.63 -6.14
CA MET A 382 2.36 19.52 -7.04
C MET A 382 1.73 20.07 -8.34
N PRO A 383 2.25 19.69 -9.52
CA PRO A 383 1.67 20.10 -10.79
C PRO A 383 0.17 19.81 -10.85
N LYS A 384 -0.59 20.73 -11.44
CA LYS A 384 -2.04 20.55 -11.60
C LYS A 384 -2.33 19.79 -12.88
N LYS A 385 -3.34 18.92 -12.85
CA LYS A 385 -3.78 18.18 -14.04
C LYS A 385 -4.09 19.16 -15.18
N PRO A 386 -3.71 18.84 -16.42
CA PRO A 386 -3.99 19.67 -17.57
C PRO A 386 -5.50 19.77 -17.79
N LYS A 387 -5.93 20.87 -18.41
CA LYS A 387 -7.33 21.11 -18.76
C LYS A 387 -7.78 20.12 -19.83
N SER A 388 -9.02 19.65 -19.76
CA SER A 388 -9.58 18.75 -20.78
C SER A 388 -9.78 19.45 -22.13
N VAL A 389 -9.92 18.69 -23.21
CA VAL A 389 -10.23 19.19 -24.57
C VAL A 389 -11.34 20.26 -24.56
N TYR A 390 -12.47 19.95 -23.92
CA TYR A 390 -13.59 20.88 -23.78
C TYR A 390 -13.26 22.16 -23.00
N ALA A 391 -12.37 22.08 -22.00
CA ALA A 391 -11.97 23.22 -21.19
C ALA A 391 -10.97 24.12 -21.91
N LEU A 392 -10.12 23.55 -22.78
CA LEU A 392 -9.26 24.31 -23.70
C LEU A 392 -10.09 25.04 -24.75
N PHE A 393 -11.04 24.35 -25.37
CA PHE A 393 -11.99 24.95 -26.31
C PHE A 393 -12.79 26.10 -25.69
N ARG A 394 -13.31 25.89 -24.48
CA ARG A 394 -14.07 26.91 -23.74
C ARG A 394 -13.28 28.19 -23.48
N GLU A 395 -11.95 28.12 -23.34
CA GLU A 395 -11.11 29.31 -23.16
C GLU A 395 -10.93 30.07 -24.47
N ASP A 396 -10.74 29.35 -25.57
CA ASP A 396 -10.52 29.97 -26.88
C ASP A 396 -11.79 30.66 -27.41
N ILE A 397 -12.99 30.14 -27.10
CA ILE A 397 -14.26 30.79 -27.51
C ILE A 397 -14.90 31.67 -26.43
N LYS A 398 -14.19 31.92 -25.33
CA LYS A 398 -14.73 32.66 -24.16
C LYS A 398 -15.16 34.09 -24.52
N GLU A 399 -14.48 34.71 -25.47
CA GLU A 399 -14.75 36.08 -25.93
C GLU A 399 -15.86 36.16 -27.00
N GLU A 400 -16.19 35.04 -27.64
CA GLU A 400 -17.28 34.95 -28.64
C GLU A 400 -18.67 34.74 -28.01
N VAL A 401 -18.73 34.51 -26.69
CA VAL A 401 -20.00 34.32 -25.98
C VAL A 401 -20.69 35.69 -25.84
N PRO A 402 -21.88 35.91 -26.43
CA PRO A 402 -22.57 37.19 -26.33
C PRO A 402 -22.85 37.56 -24.86
N ALA A 403 -22.58 38.80 -24.47
CA ALA A 403 -22.85 39.28 -23.12
C ALA A 403 -24.38 39.31 -22.87
N GLY A 404 -24.90 38.39 -22.06
CA GLY A 404 -26.34 38.27 -21.82
C GLY A 404 -26.71 37.53 -20.53
N LYS A 405 -27.53 38.19 -19.71
CA LYS A 405 -27.95 37.86 -18.33
C LYS A 405 -28.39 36.40 -18.14
N GLY A 406 -27.68 35.67 -17.28
CA GLY A 406 -28.05 34.34 -16.78
C GLY A 406 -26.91 33.32 -16.91
N GLU A 407 -26.35 32.90 -15.78
CA GLU A 407 -25.33 31.84 -15.67
C GLU A 407 -25.90 30.51 -16.18
N GLY A 408 -25.85 30.29 -17.50
CA GLY A 408 -26.35 29.05 -18.10
C GLY A 408 -26.49 29.11 -19.62
N LYS A 409 -26.88 30.28 -20.17
CA LYS A 409 -27.04 30.45 -21.63
C LYS A 409 -25.70 30.42 -22.37
N GLY A 410 -24.66 31.02 -21.79
CA GLY A 410 -23.30 30.97 -22.35
C GLY A 410 -22.67 29.58 -22.34
N MET A 411 -22.92 28.76 -21.31
CA MET A 411 -22.38 27.39 -21.24
C MET A 411 -23.06 26.46 -22.26
N LYS A 412 -24.38 26.64 -22.47
CA LYS A 412 -25.12 25.88 -23.49
C LYS A 412 -24.68 26.26 -24.91
N PHE A 413 -24.42 27.54 -25.16
CA PHE A 413 -23.85 28.02 -26.42
C PHE A 413 -22.47 27.41 -26.69
N VAL A 414 -21.56 27.46 -25.71
CA VAL A 414 -20.22 26.86 -25.79
C VAL A 414 -20.30 25.35 -26.04
N LYS A 415 -21.21 24.65 -25.34
CA LYS A 415 -21.39 23.21 -25.49
C LYS A 415 -21.92 22.84 -26.88
N ASN A 416 -22.94 23.55 -27.39
CA ASN A 416 -23.49 23.30 -28.72
C ASN A 416 -22.46 23.57 -29.81
N LYS A 417 -21.70 24.67 -29.72
CA LYS A 417 -20.58 24.94 -30.64
C LYS A 417 -19.54 23.82 -30.61
N PHE A 418 -19.20 23.29 -29.44
CA PHE A 418 -18.25 22.17 -29.34
C PHE A 418 -18.80 20.87 -29.97
N GLU A 419 -20.11 20.63 -29.87
CA GLU A 419 -20.76 19.45 -30.46
C GLU A 419 -20.86 19.57 -31.99
N GLU A 420 -21.19 20.75 -32.50
CA GLU A 420 -21.32 21.10 -33.93
C GLU A 420 -19.98 21.24 -34.68
N MET A 421 -18.85 21.37 -33.96
CA MET A 421 -17.52 21.38 -34.57
C MET A 421 -17.21 20.07 -35.30
N ASP A 422 -16.56 20.21 -36.46
CA ASP A 422 -15.97 19.09 -37.19
C ASP A 422 -14.86 18.39 -36.37
N GLU A 423 -14.57 17.14 -36.74
CA GLU A 423 -13.55 16.35 -36.03
C GLU A 423 -12.14 16.90 -36.27
N GLU A 424 -11.90 17.62 -37.37
CA GLU A 424 -10.63 18.29 -37.66
C GLU A 424 -10.34 19.45 -36.69
N ALA A 425 -11.33 20.30 -36.40
CA ALA A 425 -11.16 21.38 -35.42
C ALA A 425 -11.10 20.83 -33.99
N LYS A 426 -11.79 19.73 -33.68
CA LYS A 426 -11.65 19.02 -32.39
C LYS A 426 -10.26 18.40 -32.24
N GLN A 427 -9.65 17.94 -33.33
CA GLN A 427 -8.32 17.32 -33.34
C GLN A 427 -7.24 18.30 -32.83
N LYS A 428 -7.30 19.59 -33.21
CA LYS A 428 -6.41 20.65 -32.69
C LYS A 428 -6.41 20.72 -31.15
N TYR A 429 -7.58 20.59 -30.52
CA TYR A 429 -7.69 20.64 -29.05
C TYR A 429 -7.28 19.31 -28.39
N LYS A 430 -7.46 18.17 -29.07
CA LYS A 430 -6.96 16.86 -28.62
C LYS A 430 -5.43 16.84 -28.61
N GLU A 431 -4.79 17.41 -29.63
CA GLU A 431 -3.33 17.54 -29.72
C GLU A 431 -2.77 18.46 -28.64
N LYS A 432 -3.38 19.64 -28.43
CA LYS A 432 -3.02 20.57 -27.35
C LYS A 432 -3.20 19.94 -25.95
N GLU A 433 -4.23 19.11 -25.75
CA GLU A 433 -4.40 18.36 -24.50
C GLU A 433 -3.31 17.28 -24.33
N ALA A 434 -2.94 16.58 -25.41
CA ALA A 434 -1.88 15.57 -25.40
C ALA A 434 -0.52 16.18 -25.05
N GLU A 435 -0.17 17.33 -25.64
CA GLU A 435 1.04 18.09 -25.33
C GLU A 435 1.06 18.53 -23.86
N LEU A 436 -0.04 19.12 -23.36
CA LEU A 436 -0.15 19.53 -21.96
C LEU A 436 -0.12 18.33 -20.99
N LYS A 437 -0.65 17.16 -21.38
CA LYS A 437 -0.54 15.90 -20.62
C LYS A 437 0.88 15.39 -20.57
N GLN A 438 1.63 15.48 -21.67
CA GLN A 438 3.03 15.12 -21.71
C GLN A 438 3.85 15.99 -20.75
N LYS A 439 3.72 17.32 -20.88
CA LYS A 439 4.38 18.28 -19.98
C LYS A 439 4.00 18.08 -18.52
N TYR A 440 2.73 17.83 -18.23
CA TYR A 440 2.26 17.51 -16.87
C TYR A 440 2.93 16.24 -16.31
N ASN A 441 3.06 15.19 -17.13
CA ASN A 441 3.67 13.93 -16.68
C ASN A 441 5.15 14.10 -16.35
N GLU A 442 5.87 14.89 -17.14
CA GLU A 442 7.26 15.29 -16.89
C GLU A 442 7.37 16.09 -15.59
N GLU A 443 6.59 17.17 -15.43
CA GLU A 443 6.59 17.97 -14.20
C GLU A 443 6.24 17.14 -12.95
N VAL A 444 5.32 16.17 -13.06
CA VAL A 444 4.96 15.27 -11.96
C VAL A 444 6.08 14.29 -11.63
N LYS A 445 6.84 13.84 -12.62
CA LYS A 445 8.01 12.97 -12.42
C LYS A 445 9.08 13.71 -11.63
N ASP A 446 9.44 14.92 -12.07
CA ASP A 446 10.41 15.79 -11.39
C ASP A 446 9.97 16.11 -9.96
N PHE A 447 8.69 16.43 -9.77
CA PHE A 447 8.12 16.70 -8.45
C PHE A 447 8.23 15.48 -7.52
N LYS A 448 8.00 14.26 -8.02
CA LYS A 448 8.09 13.01 -7.23
C LYS A 448 9.53 12.65 -6.85
N GLU A 449 10.51 13.03 -7.66
CA GLU A 449 11.93 12.83 -7.39
C GLU A 449 12.50 13.90 -6.43
N GLY A 450 11.83 15.05 -6.38
CA GLY A 450 12.14 16.17 -5.51
C GLY A 450 12.09 15.89 -3.99
N THR A 451 12.71 16.79 -3.23
CA THR A 451 12.81 16.73 -1.76
C THR A 451 11.45 16.85 -1.08
N THR A 452 10.56 17.69 -1.59
CA THR A 452 9.22 17.94 -1.03
C THR A 452 8.35 16.67 -1.02
N PHE A 453 8.37 15.86 -2.08
CA PHE A 453 7.61 14.61 -2.12
C PHE A 453 8.21 13.54 -1.18
N LYS A 454 9.54 13.49 -1.05
CA LYS A 454 10.22 12.63 -0.07
C LYS A 454 9.83 13.01 1.36
N GLU A 455 9.74 14.30 1.66
CA GLU A 455 9.25 14.81 2.96
C GLU A 455 7.77 14.51 3.21
N PHE A 456 6.92 14.62 2.17
CA PHE A 456 5.52 14.20 2.23
C PHE A 456 5.39 12.73 2.66
N LYS A 457 6.17 11.84 2.02
CA LYS A 457 6.18 10.40 2.32
C LYS A 457 6.71 10.10 3.72
N LYS A 458 7.82 10.73 4.12
CA LYS A 458 8.40 10.58 5.46
C LYS A 458 7.41 11.02 6.55
N THR A 459 6.70 12.12 6.32
CA THR A 459 5.68 12.64 7.24
C THR A 459 4.44 11.74 7.26
N GLU A 460 3.99 11.22 6.11
CA GLU A 460 2.90 10.25 6.00
C GLU A 460 3.20 8.99 6.82
N GLU A 461 4.41 8.45 6.72
CA GLU A 461 4.86 7.30 7.51
C GLU A 461 4.98 7.60 9.01
N LYS A 462 5.42 8.81 9.38
CA LYS A 462 5.46 9.25 10.79
C LYS A 462 4.05 9.28 11.39
N ILE A 463 3.08 9.85 10.68
CA ILE A 463 1.67 9.91 11.09
C ILE A 463 1.11 8.49 11.28
N LYS A 464 1.36 7.59 10.32
CA LYS A 464 0.94 6.17 10.40
C LYS A 464 1.55 5.47 11.62
N ARG A 465 2.86 5.65 11.88
CA ARG A 465 3.53 5.04 13.05
C ARG A 465 2.98 5.55 14.39
N GLU A 466 2.76 6.85 14.51
CA GLU A 466 2.17 7.46 15.73
C GLU A 466 0.75 6.92 15.98
N MET A 467 -0.08 6.84 14.93
CA MET A 467 -1.44 6.29 15.01
C MET A 467 -1.41 4.83 15.45
N MET A 468 -0.63 3.98 14.78
CA MET A 468 -0.55 2.55 15.08
C MET A 468 -0.06 2.31 16.51
N THR A 469 0.91 3.10 16.98
CA THR A 469 1.45 3.00 18.34
C THR A 469 0.36 3.30 19.39
N GLU A 470 -0.39 4.39 19.22
CA GLU A 470 -1.46 4.73 20.17
C GLU A 470 -2.66 3.79 20.05
N ALA A 471 -3.03 3.39 18.83
CA ALA A 471 -4.10 2.42 18.61
C ALA A 471 -3.78 1.07 19.27
N MET A 472 -2.57 0.54 19.12
CA MET A 472 -2.16 -0.70 19.80
C MET A 472 -2.19 -0.57 21.32
N LYS A 473 -1.80 0.58 21.89
CA LYS A 473 -1.92 0.83 23.35
C LYS A 473 -3.37 0.76 23.79
N VAL A 474 -4.28 1.45 23.09
CA VAL A 474 -5.72 1.43 23.37
C VAL A 474 -6.28 0.01 23.30
N MET A 475 -6.01 -0.71 22.20
CA MET A 475 -6.48 -2.09 22.02
C MET A 475 -5.93 -3.03 23.09
N THR A 476 -4.69 -2.82 23.54
CA THR A 476 -4.07 -3.61 24.61
C THR A 476 -4.73 -3.34 25.96
N LEU A 477 -4.93 -2.07 26.29
CA LEU A 477 -5.52 -1.65 27.55
C LEU A 477 -6.99 -2.07 27.68
N LYS A 478 -7.74 -2.01 26.57
CA LYS A 478 -9.18 -2.25 26.55
C LYS A 478 -9.57 -3.72 26.44
N PHE A 479 -8.79 -4.52 25.71
CA PHE A 479 -9.20 -5.88 25.39
C PHE A 479 -8.12 -6.91 25.71
N LEU A 480 -6.86 -6.68 25.38
CA LEU A 480 -5.86 -7.76 25.49
C LEU A 480 -5.38 -8.03 26.91
N ASN A 481 -5.58 -7.12 27.88
CA ASN A 481 -5.24 -7.39 29.28
C ASN A 481 -6.01 -8.59 29.84
N ASP A 482 -7.30 -8.70 29.50
CA ASP A 482 -8.21 -9.72 30.05
C ASP A 482 -8.17 -11.06 29.30
N ALA A 483 -7.36 -11.13 28.23
CA ALA A 483 -7.20 -12.34 27.44
C ALA A 483 -6.35 -13.43 28.16
N PRO A 484 -6.70 -14.73 27.98
CA PRO A 484 -5.95 -15.87 28.55
C PRO A 484 -4.44 -15.84 28.25
N ALA A 485 -3.62 -16.17 29.25
CA ALA A 485 -2.16 -16.08 29.14
C ALA A 485 -1.56 -17.27 28.37
N GLU A 486 -0.71 -16.98 27.36
CA GLU A 486 -0.04 -18.02 26.54
C GLU A 486 0.82 -18.95 27.42
N PRO A 487 0.64 -20.29 27.32
CA PRO A 487 1.43 -21.25 28.08
C PRO A 487 2.90 -21.28 27.61
N PRO A 488 3.84 -21.80 28.42
CA PRO A 488 5.25 -21.83 28.07
C PRO A 488 5.55 -22.59 26.76
N ARG A 489 6.51 -22.08 25.98
CA ARG A 489 6.73 -22.52 24.60
C ARG A 489 7.55 -23.80 24.44
N ASN A 490 8.29 -24.21 25.46
CA ASN A 490 9.07 -25.44 25.45
C ASN A 490 8.84 -26.21 26.76
N PRO A 491 9.02 -27.54 26.76
CA PRO A 491 8.89 -28.40 27.94
C PRO A 491 9.78 -27.94 29.09
N PHE A 492 11.01 -27.51 28.77
CA PHE A 492 11.96 -26.98 29.74
C PHE A 492 11.42 -25.77 30.53
N SER A 493 10.62 -24.88 29.93
CA SER A 493 10.04 -23.74 30.66
C SER A 493 8.90 -24.16 31.60
N ILE A 494 8.24 -25.29 31.33
CA ILE A 494 7.26 -25.87 32.25
C ILE A 494 8.00 -26.47 33.45
N PHE A 495 9.07 -27.22 33.20
CA PHE A 495 9.99 -27.73 34.23
C PHE A 495 10.56 -26.63 35.12
N VAL A 496 11.10 -25.55 34.53
CA VAL A 496 11.57 -24.38 35.29
C VAL A 496 10.43 -23.73 36.08
N GLY A 497 9.21 -23.72 35.54
CA GLY A 497 8.03 -23.21 36.23
C GLY A 497 7.65 -24.03 37.46
N GLU A 498 7.66 -25.35 37.34
CA GLU A 498 7.41 -26.28 38.46
C GLU A 498 8.50 -26.19 39.52
N LYS A 499 9.78 -26.17 39.13
CA LYS A 499 10.91 -25.98 40.05
C LYS A 499 10.85 -24.64 40.78
N ARG A 500 10.47 -23.57 40.08
CA ARG A 500 10.26 -22.26 40.70
C ARG A 500 9.08 -22.27 41.67
N LYS A 501 7.98 -22.96 41.36
CA LYS A 501 6.84 -23.10 42.28
C LYS A 501 7.20 -23.92 43.53
N ALA A 502 7.85 -25.06 43.36
CA ALA A 502 8.35 -25.86 44.48
C ALA A 502 9.30 -25.05 45.39
N SER A 503 10.21 -24.26 44.80
CA SER A 503 11.12 -23.37 45.54
C SER A 503 10.45 -22.17 46.25
N VAL A 504 9.17 -21.91 45.96
CA VAL A 504 8.37 -20.85 46.60
C VAL A 504 7.47 -21.46 47.67
N GLU A 505 6.93 -22.65 47.43
CA GLU A 505 6.20 -23.44 48.43
C GLU A 505 7.10 -23.87 49.60
N GLU A 506 8.37 -24.22 49.35
CA GLU A 506 9.37 -24.48 50.42
C GLU A 506 9.79 -23.23 51.20
N ALA A 507 9.65 -22.02 50.63
CA ALA A 507 10.24 -20.79 51.16
C ALA A 507 9.23 -19.85 51.85
N GLY A 508 7.93 -20.13 51.80
CA GLY A 508 6.89 -19.41 52.54
C GLY A 508 6.65 -17.92 52.20
N GLU A 509 7.50 -17.26 51.41
CA GLU A 509 7.42 -15.80 51.16
C GLU A 509 7.51 -15.39 49.67
N PRO A 510 6.85 -14.28 49.26
CA PRO A 510 6.93 -13.76 47.91
C PRO A 510 8.30 -13.09 47.63
N LYS A 511 9.10 -13.71 46.74
CA LYS A 511 10.47 -13.29 46.43
C LYS A 511 10.59 -11.85 45.87
N LYS A 512 11.57 -11.10 46.40
CA LYS A 512 12.14 -9.85 45.81
C LYS A 512 12.60 -10.08 44.37
N LYS A 513 12.53 -9.02 43.55
CA LYS A 513 12.85 -9.06 42.11
C LYS A 513 14.35 -9.33 41.90
N LYS A 514 14.70 -10.58 41.55
CA LYS A 514 16.08 -11.03 41.30
C LYS A 514 16.83 -10.15 40.30
N SER A 515 18.14 -10.00 40.50
CA SER A 515 19.00 -9.29 39.55
C SER A 515 19.10 -10.05 38.22
N LYS A 516 19.51 -9.36 37.15
CA LYS A 516 19.61 -9.96 35.80
C LYS A 516 20.64 -11.11 35.75
N GLN A 517 21.62 -11.10 36.66
CA GLN A 517 22.67 -12.12 36.74
C GLN A 517 22.19 -13.35 37.51
N GLU A 518 21.60 -13.18 38.70
CA GLU A 518 20.97 -14.26 39.46
C GLU A 518 19.92 -15.05 38.66
N ALA A 519 19.15 -14.35 37.83
CA ALA A 519 18.16 -14.98 36.96
C ALA A 519 18.77 -15.81 35.81
N LYS A 520 20.01 -15.51 35.40
CA LYS A 520 20.75 -16.32 34.41
C LYS A 520 21.35 -17.57 35.06
N ASP A 521 21.94 -17.39 36.24
CA ASP A 521 22.64 -18.47 36.95
C ASP A 521 21.64 -19.55 37.42
N GLU A 522 20.47 -19.15 37.91
CA GLU A 522 19.36 -20.06 38.22
C GLU A 522 18.90 -20.88 36.99
N VAL A 523 18.77 -20.23 35.83
CA VAL A 523 18.35 -20.91 34.60
C VAL A 523 19.45 -21.86 34.09
N ALA A 524 20.72 -21.53 34.32
CA ALA A 524 21.85 -22.42 34.00
C ALA A 524 21.81 -23.69 34.87
N ALA A 525 21.55 -23.55 36.18
CA ALA A 525 21.38 -24.67 37.10
C ALA A 525 20.23 -25.60 36.69
N PHE A 526 19.04 -25.04 36.40
CA PHE A 526 17.91 -25.85 35.92
C PHE A 526 18.18 -26.51 34.57
N LYS A 527 18.97 -25.88 33.69
CA LYS A 527 19.34 -26.47 32.40
C LYS A 527 20.27 -27.68 32.59
N ALA A 528 21.16 -27.65 33.57
CA ALA A 528 21.99 -28.80 33.93
C ALA A 528 21.16 -29.95 34.52
N GLU A 529 20.21 -29.66 35.41
CA GLU A 529 19.25 -30.66 35.92
C GLU A 529 18.39 -31.26 34.81
N TRP A 530 17.88 -30.43 33.89
CA TRP A 530 17.14 -30.88 32.72
C TRP A 530 17.99 -31.76 31.80
N GLY A 531 19.29 -31.51 31.72
CA GLY A 531 20.23 -32.35 30.98
C GLY A 531 20.28 -33.78 31.50
N LYS A 532 20.21 -33.96 32.82
CA LYS A 532 20.30 -35.26 33.53
C LYS A 532 19.02 -36.11 33.45
N LEU A 533 17.87 -35.52 33.11
CA LEU A 533 16.62 -36.28 32.94
C LEU A 533 16.73 -37.23 31.75
N ASP A 534 16.26 -38.46 31.92
CA ASP A 534 16.14 -39.41 30.82
C ASP A 534 15.06 -39.01 29.80
N LYS A 535 14.95 -39.79 28.73
CA LYS A 535 14.06 -39.51 27.60
C LYS A 535 12.58 -39.63 27.98
N ASP A 536 12.25 -40.55 28.88
CA ASP A 536 10.86 -40.85 29.25
C ASP A 536 10.32 -39.75 30.18
N MET A 537 11.13 -39.29 31.13
CA MET A 537 10.81 -38.15 31.99
C MET A 537 10.72 -36.84 31.21
N LYS A 538 11.54 -36.64 30.17
CA LYS A 538 11.40 -35.49 29.26
C LYS A 538 10.08 -35.55 28.46
N SER A 539 9.63 -36.75 28.08
CA SER A 539 8.35 -36.96 27.38
C SER A 539 7.14 -36.54 28.22
N VAL A 540 7.17 -36.76 29.54
CA VAL A 540 6.10 -36.29 30.47
C VAL A 540 5.92 -34.77 30.40
N TYR A 541 7.01 -34.01 30.28
CA TYR A 541 6.95 -32.56 30.13
C TYR A 541 6.51 -32.11 28.74
N ASP A 542 6.74 -32.91 27.70
CA ASP A 542 6.16 -32.70 26.36
C ASP A 542 4.63 -32.88 26.39
N GLU A 543 4.13 -33.86 27.14
CA GLU A 543 2.69 -34.10 27.32
C GLU A 543 2.03 -32.97 28.13
N LYS A 544 2.59 -32.60 29.28
CA LYS A 544 2.15 -31.42 30.06
C LYS A 544 2.12 -30.14 29.21
N GLN A 545 3.06 -29.99 28.27
CA GLN A 545 3.06 -28.87 27.33
C GLN A 545 1.88 -28.93 26.35
N LYS A 546 1.61 -30.10 25.77
CA LYS A 546 0.48 -30.30 24.86
C LYS A 546 -0.85 -30.03 25.56
N GLU A 547 -1.01 -30.49 26.80
CA GLU A 547 -2.21 -30.26 27.60
C GLU A 547 -2.40 -28.78 27.97
N ALA A 548 -1.35 -28.11 28.45
CA ALA A 548 -1.41 -26.68 28.76
C ALA A 548 -1.74 -25.84 27.51
N ARG A 549 -1.25 -26.26 26.34
CA ARG A 549 -1.60 -25.62 25.05
C ARG A 549 -3.05 -25.90 24.64
N LYS A 550 -3.55 -27.11 24.86
CA LYS A 550 -4.94 -27.47 24.57
C LYS A 550 -5.91 -26.66 25.45
N LYS A 551 -5.66 -26.61 26.75
CA LYS A 551 -6.44 -25.80 27.69
C LYS A 551 -6.45 -24.31 27.33
N TRP A 552 -5.28 -23.75 26.98
CA TRP A 552 -5.19 -22.37 26.52
C TRP A 552 -5.95 -22.12 25.21
N GLN A 553 -5.95 -23.07 24.28
CA GLN A 553 -6.73 -22.94 23.03
C GLN A 553 -8.24 -22.91 23.31
N GLU A 554 -8.71 -23.71 24.27
CA GLU A 554 -10.10 -23.74 24.71
C GLU A 554 -10.49 -22.43 25.43
N GLU A 555 -9.65 -21.94 26.35
CA GLU A 555 -9.85 -20.64 27.02
C GLU A 555 -9.86 -19.46 26.01
N VAL A 556 -8.97 -19.50 25.01
CA VAL A 556 -8.95 -18.48 23.94
C VAL A 556 -10.19 -18.56 23.07
N LYS A 557 -10.69 -19.76 22.76
CA LYS A 557 -11.93 -19.94 22.00
C LYS A 557 -13.12 -19.36 22.76
N ALA A 558 -13.26 -19.67 24.04
CA ALA A 558 -14.29 -19.10 24.91
C ALA A 558 -14.17 -17.57 25.01
N TYR A 559 -12.95 -17.04 25.11
CA TYR A 559 -12.70 -15.59 25.12
C TYR A 559 -13.10 -14.91 23.80
N MET A 560 -12.91 -15.58 22.65
CA MET A 560 -13.30 -15.06 21.33
C MET A 560 -14.82 -15.06 21.11
N GLU A 561 -15.58 -15.83 21.89
CA GLU A 561 -17.04 -15.89 21.81
C GLU A 561 -17.71 -14.77 22.65
N LEU A 562 -16.97 -14.07 23.51
CA LEU A 562 -17.49 -12.95 24.31
C LEU A 562 -17.87 -11.74 23.42
N PRO A 563 -18.98 -11.03 23.71
CA PRO A 563 -19.36 -9.79 23.01
C PRO A 563 -18.24 -8.74 23.00
N LYS A 564 -17.45 -8.70 24.08
CA LYS A 564 -16.25 -7.85 24.21
C LYS A 564 -15.18 -8.11 23.14
N TRP A 565 -15.12 -9.31 22.57
CA TRP A 565 -14.22 -9.63 21.45
C TRP A 565 -14.76 -9.13 20.10
N GLN A 566 -16.09 -9.08 19.91
CA GLN A 566 -16.67 -8.48 18.70
C GLN A 566 -16.40 -6.98 18.65
N GLU A 567 -16.56 -6.28 19.79
CA GLU A 567 -16.17 -4.87 19.92
C GLU A 567 -14.68 -4.65 19.63
N TYR A 568 -13.81 -5.58 20.05
CA TYR A 568 -12.37 -5.56 19.73
C TYR A 568 -12.10 -5.62 18.23
N VAL A 569 -12.80 -6.50 17.50
CA VAL A 569 -12.62 -6.68 16.05
C VAL A 569 -13.09 -5.43 15.30
N GLU A 570 -14.21 -4.85 15.69
CA GLU A 570 -14.73 -3.61 15.09
C GLU A 570 -13.82 -2.41 15.35
N GLU A 571 -13.38 -2.19 16.59
CA GLU A 571 -12.51 -1.07 16.94
C GLU A 571 -11.11 -1.22 16.32
N ALA A 572 -10.58 -2.44 16.23
CA ALA A 572 -9.34 -2.70 15.53
C ALA A 572 -9.45 -2.45 14.03
N LYS A 573 -10.55 -2.85 13.37
CA LYS A 573 -10.83 -2.51 11.96
C LYS A 573 -10.93 -1.00 11.78
N ALA A 574 -11.64 -0.31 12.67
CA ALA A 574 -11.83 1.13 12.66
C ALA A 574 -10.52 1.91 12.87
N LEU A 575 -9.58 1.36 13.65
CA LEU A 575 -8.23 1.91 13.87
C LEU A 575 -7.17 1.35 12.91
N ARG A 576 -7.55 0.50 11.95
CA ARG A 576 -6.67 -0.19 11.00
C ARG A 576 -5.55 -0.99 11.68
N VAL A 577 -5.83 -1.54 12.87
CA VAL A 577 -4.92 -2.41 13.64
C VAL A 577 -5.13 -3.87 13.18
N PRO A 578 -4.06 -4.61 12.84
CA PRO A 578 -4.17 -6.03 12.49
C PRO A 578 -4.59 -6.88 13.70
N VAL A 579 -5.85 -7.32 13.71
CA VAL A 579 -6.49 -8.17 14.75
C VAL A 579 -5.85 -9.55 14.86
N ARG A 580 -5.45 -10.15 13.73
CA ARG A 580 -4.97 -11.54 13.66
C ARG A 580 -3.51 -11.67 14.08
N GLY A 581 -3.30 -12.02 15.34
CA GLY A 581 -1.99 -12.38 15.89
C GLY A 581 -1.69 -11.78 17.27
N LEU A 582 -2.59 -10.97 17.82
CA LEU A 582 -2.39 -10.31 19.11
C LEU A 582 -2.52 -11.25 20.32
N LEU A 583 -3.40 -12.27 20.25
CA LEU A 583 -3.60 -13.25 21.31
C LEU A 583 -2.45 -14.28 21.44
N SER A 584 -1.97 -14.83 20.32
CA SER A 584 -0.89 -15.85 20.31
C SER A 584 0.53 -15.30 20.49
N LYS A 585 0.69 -13.98 20.60
CA LYS A 585 2.01 -13.30 20.69
C LYS A 585 2.04 -12.15 21.71
N LYS A 586 1.11 -12.05 22.68
CA LYS A 586 0.97 -10.96 23.67
C LYS A 586 2.30 -10.43 24.24
N LYS A 587 3.20 -11.30 24.73
CA LYS A 587 4.55 -10.92 25.21
C LYS A 587 5.51 -10.43 24.10
N LYS A 588 5.45 -10.99 22.90
CA LYS A 588 6.26 -10.56 21.73
C LYS A 588 5.76 -9.22 21.17
N SER A 589 4.45 -8.98 21.18
CA SER A 589 3.83 -7.73 20.73
C SER A 589 4.12 -6.57 21.68
N ILE A 590 4.01 -6.79 23.01
CA ILE A 590 4.36 -5.80 24.04
C ILE A 590 5.88 -5.51 24.05
N LYS A 591 6.74 -6.51 23.86
CA LYS A 591 8.22 -6.35 23.79
C LYS A 591 8.70 -5.70 22.48
N LYS A 592 7.97 -5.88 21.37
CA LYS A 592 8.16 -5.15 20.10
C LYS A 592 7.70 -3.68 20.17
N LEU A 593 6.91 -3.31 21.17
CA LEU A 593 6.41 -1.93 21.35
C LEU A 593 7.27 -1.10 22.32
N LYS A 594 7.94 -1.72 23.30
CA LYS A 594 8.89 -1.03 24.20
C LYS A 594 10.24 -0.69 23.56
N ASN A 595 10.68 -1.46 22.55
CA ASN A 595 12.03 -1.34 21.97
C ASN A 595 12.00 -1.02 20.46
N GLY A 596 10.87 -0.50 19.95
CA GLY A 596 10.58 -0.47 18.52
C GLY A 596 10.40 -1.88 17.95
N MET A 597 9.83 -1.94 16.75
CA MET A 597 9.76 -3.18 15.99
C MET A 597 11.19 -3.71 15.88
N LYS A 598 11.53 -4.75 16.65
CA LYS A 598 12.75 -5.52 16.40
C LYS A 598 12.53 -6.23 15.07
N LEU A 599 12.80 -5.50 13.98
CA LEU A 599 13.37 -6.11 12.81
C LEU A 599 14.55 -6.94 13.33
N LEU A 600 14.66 -8.20 12.89
CA LEU A 600 15.82 -9.05 13.20
C LEU A 600 17.07 -8.18 13.15
N PRO A 601 17.87 -8.05 14.23
CA PRO A 601 19.07 -7.21 14.20
C PRO A 601 19.89 -7.61 12.98
N LEU A 602 20.42 -6.63 12.26
CA LEU A 602 21.35 -6.95 11.19
C LEU A 602 22.50 -7.75 11.86
N PRO A 603 23.02 -8.79 11.20
CA PRO A 603 24.27 -9.42 11.62
C PRO A 603 25.30 -8.35 11.97
N ASP A 604 26.01 -8.54 13.08
CA ASP A 604 27.07 -7.63 13.48
C ASP A 604 28.14 -7.62 12.38
N ARG A 605 28.67 -6.43 12.09
CA ARG A 605 29.68 -6.26 11.04
C ARG A 605 30.95 -7.03 11.44
N PRO A 606 31.43 -7.97 10.61
CA PRO A 606 32.70 -8.64 10.85
C PRO A 606 33.85 -7.63 10.90
N GLU A 607 34.81 -7.84 11.81
CA GLU A 607 35.99 -6.97 11.94
C GLU A 607 36.85 -7.00 10.67
N THR A 608 36.81 -8.11 9.93
CA THR A 608 37.46 -8.33 8.63
C THR A 608 36.77 -7.62 7.46
N MET A 609 35.59 -7.02 7.66
CA MET A 609 34.89 -6.28 6.61
C MET A 609 35.54 -4.91 6.40
N PRO A 610 36.06 -4.60 5.19
CA PRO A 610 36.72 -3.33 4.91
C PRO A 610 35.82 -2.11 5.12
N SER A 611 36.38 -0.97 5.53
CA SER A 611 35.64 0.28 5.73
C SER A 611 35.83 1.23 4.57
N LYS A 612 34.74 1.87 4.14
CA LYS A 612 34.81 2.86 3.06
C LYS A 612 35.86 3.94 3.36
N PRO A 613 36.75 4.25 2.41
CA PRO A 613 37.77 5.25 2.61
C PRO A 613 37.16 6.65 2.69
N PRO A 614 37.82 7.60 3.39
CA PRO A 614 37.39 8.99 3.43
C PRO A 614 37.49 9.64 2.04
N LYS A 615 36.60 10.59 1.73
CA LYS A 615 36.69 11.40 0.49
C LYS A 615 37.86 12.40 0.55
N ALA A 616 38.32 12.89 -0.60
CA ALA A 616 39.46 13.80 -0.77
C ALA A 616 39.53 14.93 0.30
N LYS A 617 38.46 15.72 0.49
CA LYS A 617 38.39 16.78 1.51
C LYS A 617 38.66 16.29 2.94
N ARG A 618 38.23 15.06 3.25
CA ARG A 618 38.35 14.45 4.58
C ARG A 618 39.73 13.82 4.79
N ILE A 619 40.36 13.31 3.73
CA ILE A 619 41.77 12.89 3.72
C ILE A 619 42.65 14.12 3.98
N PHE A 620 42.39 15.21 3.25
CA PHE A 620 43.06 16.48 3.46
C PHE A 620 42.91 17.00 4.90
N PHE A 621 41.69 16.99 5.45
CA PHE A 621 41.46 17.37 6.85
C PHE A 621 42.18 16.44 7.83
N GLN A 622 42.29 15.14 7.57
CA GLN A 622 42.98 14.21 8.46
C GLN A 622 44.50 14.41 8.46
N GLU A 623 45.10 14.68 7.30
CA GLU A 623 46.54 14.96 7.20
C GLU A 623 46.87 16.35 7.77
N LYS A 624 46.07 17.37 7.45
CA LYS A 624 46.31 18.75 7.89
C LYS A 624 45.85 19.08 9.31
N ARG A 625 45.01 18.24 9.92
CA ARG A 625 44.68 18.35 11.35
C ARG A 625 45.86 18.07 12.27
N LYS A 626 46.95 17.49 11.77
CA LYS A 626 48.23 17.39 12.50
C LYS A 626 48.99 18.72 12.56
N GLU A 627 48.64 19.69 11.70
CA GLU A 627 49.28 21.00 11.60
C GLU A 627 48.36 22.12 12.13
N VAL A 628 47.03 21.96 12.02
CA VAL A 628 46.03 22.98 12.43
C VAL A 628 44.86 22.30 13.16
N GLU A 629 44.64 22.65 14.44
CA GLU A 629 43.56 22.06 15.26
C GLU A 629 42.16 22.63 14.96
N ASP A 630 42.07 23.85 14.44
CA ASP A 630 40.80 24.56 14.20
C ASP A 630 40.09 24.07 12.93
N PRO A 631 38.88 23.46 13.04
CA PRO A 631 38.12 22.96 11.89
C PRO A 631 37.69 24.02 10.89
N ALA A 632 37.52 25.29 11.32
CA ALA A 632 37.09 26.37 10.43
C ALA A 632 38.22 26.74 9.44
N LYS A 633 39.44 26.87 9.95
CA LYS A 633 40.64 27.16 9.14
C LYS A 633 40.97 26.04 8.16
N LEU A 634 40.73 24.78 8.52
CA LEU A 634 40.91 23.65 7.61
C LEU A 634 39.96 23.74 6.38
N SER A 635 38.73 24.24 6.55
CA SER A 635 37.82 24.43 5.41
C SER A 635 38.28 25.58 4.53
N GLU A 636 38.72 26.70 5.11
CA GLU A 636 39.27 27.83 4.34
C GLU A 636 40.50 27.40 3.53
N MET A 637 41.39 26.59 4.11
CA MET A 637 42.55 26.04 3.41
C MET A 637 42.15 25.12 2.25
N TRP A 638 41.12 24.29 2.41
CA TRP A 638 40.61 23.45 1.32
C TRP A 638 39.98 24.27 0.20
N ASP A 639 39.23 25.31 0.56
CA ASP A 639 38.55 26.18 -0.39
C ASP A 639 39.56 27.07 -1.16
N ALA A 640 40.73 27.36 -0.56
CA ALA A 640 41.86 28.07 -1.19
C ALA A 640 42.77 27.21 -2.10
N LEU A 641 42.64 25.88 -2.09
CA LEU A 641 43.42 25.01 -2.99
C LEU A 641 43.05 25.24 -4.47
N THR A 642 44.07 25.32 -5.32
CA THR A 642 43.90 25.39 -6.77
C THR A 642 43.40 24.06 -7.34
N GLU A 643 42.89 24.07 -8.57
CA GLU A 643 42.33 22.88 -9.23
C GLU A 643 43.37 21.77 -9.42
N GLU A 644 44.62 22.13 -9.71
CA GLU A 644 45.77 21.21 -9.81
C GLU A 644 46.08 20.56 -8.45
N GLU A 645 46.02 21.30 -7.35
CA GLU A 645 46.30 20.77 -6.01
C GLU A 645 45.14 19.89 -5.49
N ARG A 646 43.90 20.19 -5.86
CA ARG A 646 42.73 19.34 -5.53
C ARG A 646 42.79 17.98 -6.22
N LYS A 647 43.25 17.94 -7.49
CA LYS A 647 43.43 16.69 -8.24
C LYS A 647 44.37 15.71 -7.53
N VAL A 648 45.36 16.18 -6.76
CA VAL A 648 46.24 15.32 -5.96
C VAL A 648 45.47 14.58 -4.86
N TRP A 649 44.54 15.26 -4.19
CA TRP A 649 43.70 14.66 -3.15
C TRP A 649 42.59 13.78 -3.71
N ASP A 650 42.06 14.14 -4.87
CA ASP A 650 41.11 13.30 -5.60
C ASP A 650 41.77 12.01 -6.09
N LYS A 651 43.03 12.08 -6.56
CA LYS A 651 43.82 10.89 -6.90
C LYS A 651 44.08 10.01 -5.67
N LYS A 652 44.53 10.59 -4.54
CA LYS A 652 44.68 9.84 -3.27
C LYS A 652 43.37 9.18 -2.82
N ALA A 653 42.23 9.85 -2.99
CA ALA A 653 40.92 9.28 -2.67
C ALA A 653 40.52 8.15 -3.63
N ALA A 654 40.87 8.27 -4.92
CA ALA A 654 40.61 7.24 -5.93
C ALA A 654 41.48 6.00 -5.69
N ASP A 655 42.76 6.17 -5.34
CA ASP A 655 43.68 5.07 -5.03
C ASP A 655 43.19 4.27 -3.80
N LEU A 656 42.79 4.96 -2.72
CA LEU A 656 42.20 4.32 -1.54
C LEU A 656 40.85 3.65 -1.81
N GLU A 657 40.05 4.20 -2.73
CA GLU A 657 38.80 3.56 -3.16
C GLU A 657 39.10 2.29 -3.97
N MET A 658 40.11 2.28 -4.84
CA MET A 658 40.55 1.07 -5.53
C MET A 658 40.98 -0.02 -4.55
N GLU A 659 41.84 0.32 -3.58
CA GLU A 659 42.30 -0.61 -2.53
C GLU A 659 41.11 -1.16 -1.72
N TYR A 660 40.16 -0.29 -1.33
CA TYR A 660 38.93 -0.71 -0.66
C TYR A 660 38.06 -1.65 -1.51
N GLN A 661 37.97 -1.45 -2.82
CA GLN A 661 37.21 -2.34 -3.71
C GLN A 661 37.87 -3.71 -3.82
N GLU A 662 39.21 -3.77 -3.86
CA GLU A 662 39.96 -5.02 -3.86
C GLU A 662 39.80 -5.77 -2.54
N GLU A 663 39.96 -5.09 -1.40
CA GLU A 663 39.73 -5.68 -0.08
C GLU A 663 38.28 -6.15 0.08
N LEU A 664 37.31 -5.38 -0.42
CA LEU A 664 35.89 -5.72 -0.33
C LEU A 664 35.57 -6.95 -1.20
N LYS A 665 36.19 -7.04 -2.37
CA LYS A 665 36.10 -8.22 -3.24
C LYS A 665 36.70 -9.44 -2.55
N ALA A 666 37.88 -9.33 -1.97
CA ALA A 666 38.51 -10.39 -1.19
C ALA A 666 37.63 -10.81 0.01
N PHE A 667 37.02 -9.86 0.71
CA PHE A 667 36.06 -10.16 1.78
C PHE A 667 34.82 -10.89 1.24
N HIS A 668 34.21 -10.45 0.13
CA HIS A 668 33.06 -11.14 -0.48
C HIS A 668 33.40 -12.57 -0.95
N GLU A 669 34.65 -12.80 -1.35
CA GLU A 669 35.18 -14.11 -1.75
C GLU A 669 35.64 -14.97 -0.56
N SER A 670 35.73 -14.41 0.64
CA SER A 670 36.01 -15.16 1.87
C SER A 670 34.76 -15.92 2.38
N ASP A 671 34.98 -17.01 3.12
CA ASP A 671 33.89 -17.76 3.74
C ASP A 671 33.08 -16.92 4.73
N GLU A 672 33.76 -16.05 5.50
CA GLU A 672 33.15 -15.13 6.45
C GLU A 672 32.26 -14.08 5.75
N GLY A 673 32.74 -13.49 4.65
CA GLY A 673 31.95 -12.53 3.88
C GLY A 673 30.77 -13.16 3.14
N ARG A 674 30.94 -14.37 2.59
CA ARG A 674 29.83 -15.15 2.01
C ARG A 674 28.74 -15.44 3.04
N GLU A 675 29.12 -15.86 4.25
CA GLU A 675 28.16 -16.16 5.32
C GLU A 675 27.48 -14.89 5.86
N PHE A 676 28.24 -13.80 6.05
CA PHE A 676 27.71 -12.51 6.46
C PHE A 676 26.71 -11.94 5.44
N LEU A 677 27.03 -11.95 4.15
CA LEU A 677 26.14 -11.49 3.07
C LEU A 677 24.88 -12.34 2.96
N LYS A 678 25.01 -13.67 3.09
CA LYS A 678 23.88 -14.62 3.12
C LYS A 678 22.93 -14.31 4.29
N ARG A 679 23.49 -14.08 5.48
CA ARG A 679 22.71 -13.76 6.70
C ARG A 679 22.08 -12.38 6.63
N MET A 680 22.80 -11.38 6.09
CA MET A 680 22.30 -10.04 5.80
C MET A 680 21.12 -10.06 4.82
N SER A 681 21.23 -10.82 3.74
CA SER A 681 20.17 -11.00 2.72
C SER A 681 18.92 -11.67 3.30
N GLN A 682 19.09 -12.73 4.11
CA GLN A 682 17.98 -13.41 4.78
C GLN A 682 17.24 -12.49 5.77
N VAL A 683 17.99 -11.70 6.54
CA VAL A 683 17.42 -10.74 7.49
C VAL A 683 16.68 -9.62 6.74
N ARG A 684 17.24 -9.07 5.65
CA ARG A 684 16.57 -8.06 4.81
C ARG A 684 15.28 -8.58 4.16
N ARG A 685 15.26 -9.80 3.62
CA ARG A 685 14.04 -10.45 3.09
C ARG A 685 12.98 -10.68 4.16
N SER A 686 13.39 -11.19 5.33
CA SER A 686 12.49 -11.40 6.47
C SER A 686 11.88 -10.09 6.98
N ARG A 687 12.64 -9.00 6.92
CA ARG A 687 12.19 -7.64 7.22
C ARG A 687 11.15 -7.16 6.19
N ALA A 688 11.43 -7.30 4.89
CA ALA A 688 10.51 -6.92 3.81
C ALA A 688 9.17 -7.69 3.87
N CYS A 689 9.22 -9.01 4.05
CA CYS A 689 8.03 -9.85 4.20
C CYS A 689 7.21 -9.51 5.45
N ALA A 690 7.88 -9.16 6.56
CA ALA A 690 7.18 -8.72 7.76
C ALA A 690 6.45 -7.39 7.57
N VAL A 691 7.04 -6.46 6.82
CA VAL A 691 6.43 -5.17 6.45
C VAL A 691 5.27 -5.37 5.47
N ALA A 692 5.41 -6.24 4.47
CA ALA A 692 4.36 -6.53 3.49
C ALA A 692 3.13 -7.22 4.10
N LYS A 693 3.34 -8.20 5.00
CA LYS A 693 2.25 -8.87 5.73
C LYS A 693 1.46 -7.90 6.62
N ASP A 694 2.14 -6.94 7.23
CA ASP A 694 1.51 -5.90 8.05
C ASP A 694 0.75 -4.88 7.18
N LYS A 695 1.29 -4.54 6.01
CA LYS A 695 0.73 -3.54 5.09
C LYS A 695 -0.50 -4.02 4.32
N HIS A 696 -0.57 -5.30 3.95
CA HIS A 696 -1.56 -5.79 2.99
C HIS A 696 -2.53 -6.87 3.52
N LEU A 697 -2.22 -7.53 4.63
CA LEU A 697 -3.02 -8.65 5.18
C LEU A 697 -3.57 -8.37 6.58
N ALA A 698 -3.59 -7.10 6.99
CA ALA A 698 -4.13 -6.67 8.27
C ALA A 698 -5.67 -6.77 8.30
N GLY A 699 -6.20 -7.86 8.87
CA GLY A 699 -7.62 -7.95 9.26
C GLY A 699 -8.50 -8.96 8.52
N VAL A 700 -8.00 -9.64 7.48
CA VAL A 700 -8.75 -10.71 6.80
C VAL A 700 -8.43 -12.06 7.44
N GLN A 701 -9.43 -12.94 7.53
CA GLN A 701 -9.16 -14.34 7.79
C GLN A 701 -8.33 -14.89 6.66
N VAL A 702 -6.99 -14.82 6.82
CA VAL A 702 -6.02 -15.38 5.88
C VAL A 702 -6.57 -16.77 5.54
N PRO A 703 -7.05 -16.99 4.30
CA PRO A 703 -7.29 -18.33 3.82
C PRO A 703 -5.99 -19.05 4.14
N LYS A 704 -6.03 -20.17 4.87
CA LYS A 704 -4.79 -20.94 5.08
C LYS A 704 -4.18 -21.04 3.69
N LYS A 705 -2.96 -20.48 3.52
CA LYS A 705 -2.25 -20.57 2.24
C LYS A 705 -2.44 -22.03 1.84
N PRO A 706 -3.11 -22.34 0.72
CA PRO A 706 -3.24 -23.71 0.28
C PRO A 706 -1.83 -24.27 0.36
N PRO A 707 -1.63 -25.41 1.05
CA PRO A 707 -0.27 -25.89 1.29
C PRO A 707 0.44 -25.85 -0.05
N GLY A 708 1.62 -25.21 -0.10
CA GLY A 708 2.34 -25.08 -1.37
C GLY A 708 2.52 -26.47 -1.97
N ALA A 709 2.65 -26.59 -3.28
CA ALA A 709 2.72 -27.91 -3.89
C ALA A 709 3.87 -28.76 -3.29
N LEU A 710 4.99 -28.16 -2.87
CA LEU A 710 6.05 -28.79 -2.06
C LEU A 710 5.59 -29.22 -0.64
N ASP A 711 4.68 -28.48 -0.02
CA ASP A 711 4.11 -28.77 1.30
C ASP A 711 3.02 -29.85 1.24
N LEU A 712 2.34 -30.03 0.09
CA LEU A 712 1.43 -31.16 -0.19
C LEU A 712 2.22 -32.43 -0.51
N TYR A 713 3.15 -32.33 -1.48
CA TYR A 713 4.10 -33.36 -1.84
C TYR A 713 4.88 -33.87 -0.62
N GLY A 714 5.41 -32.93 0.17
CA GLY A 714 6.11 -33.25 1.41
C GLY A 714 5.24 -33.96 2.44
N ARG A 715 3.93 -33.75 2.50
CA ARG A 715 3.04 -34.47 3.43
C ARG A 715 2.77 -35.92 3.01
N GLU A 716 2.72 -36.17 1.71
CA GLU A 716 2.58 -37.51 1.16
C GLU A 716 3.91 -38.28 1.26
N LYS A 717 4.99 -37.68 0.76
CA LYS A 717 6.33 -38.29 0.77
C LYS A 717 6.96 -38.40 2.16
N VAL A 718 6.57 -37.60 3.15
CA VAL A 718 7.00 -37.80 4.56
C VAL A 718 6.66 -39.21 5.04
N LYS A 719 5.52 -39.77 4.65
CA LYS A 719 5.08 -41.08 5.13
C LYS A 719 5.91 -42.20 4.49
N GLU A 720 6.17 -42.10 3.20
CA GLU A 720 7.03 -43.05 2.47
C GLU A 720 8.49 -42.94 2.90
N LEU A 721 9.06 -41.73 2.97
CA LEU A 721 10.46 -41.52 3.36
C LEU A 721 10.72 -41.91 4.81
N LYS A 722 9.77 -41.72 5.73
CA LYS A 722 9.92 -42.23 7.10
C LYS A 722 9.82 -43.76 7.20
N LYS A 723 9.14 -44.41 6.26
CA LYS A 723 9.04 -45.86 6.18
C LYS A 723 10.31 -46.45 5.54
N ALA A 724 10.83 -45.80 4.51
CA ALA A 724 12.02 -46.23 3.76
C ALA A 724 13.34 -45.86 4.46
N LYS A 725 13.40 -44.71 5.14
CA LYS A 725 14.58 -44.16 5.83
C LYS A 725 14.19 -43.63 7.23
N PRO A 726 13.91 -44.52 8.21
CA PRO A 726 13.44 -44.15 9.55
C PRO A 726 14.39 -43.22 10.34
N GLU A 727 15.67 -43.21 9.97
CA GLU A 727 16.75 -42.41 10.54
C GLU A 727 16.68 -40.92 10.16
N LEU A 728 16.08 -40.58 9.01
CA LEU A 728 15.97 -39.19 8.55
C LEU A 728 14.94 -38.41 9.39
N LYS A 729 15.41 -37.38 10.09
CA LYS A 729 14.58 -36.54 10.98
C LYS A 729 14.79 -35.06 10.72
N GLY A 730 13.75 -34.28 11.00
CA GLY A 730 13.85 -32.82 11.06
C GLY A 730 14.30 -32.18 9.74
N ALA A 731 15.50 -31.61 9.73
CA ALA A 731 16.04 -30.86 8.61
C ALA A 731 16.48 -31.76 7.45
N ASP A 732 17.03 -32.95 7.72
CA ASP A 732 17.54 -33.87 6.70
C ASP A 732 16.41 -34.52 5.93
N LEU A 733 15.33 -34.91 6.62
CA LEU A 733 14.08 -35.35 5.99
C LEU A 733 13.49 -34.26 5.09
N LYS A 734 13.56 -33.01 5.54
CA LYS A 734 13.04 -31.86 4.78
C LYS A 734 13.93 -31.50 3.58
N LYS A 735 15.24 -31.70 3.71
CA LYS A 735 16.23 -31.54 2.65
C LYS A 735 15.95 -32.56 1.54
N GLU A 736 15.83 -33.85 1.89
CA GLU A 736 15.48 -34.92 0.95
C GLU A 736 14.12 -34.65 0.23
N ILE A 737 13.09 -34.24 0.98
CA ILE A 737 11.77 -33.87 0.41
C ILE A 737 11.87 -32.69 -0.57
N THR A 738 12.77 -31.74 -0.30
CA THR A 738 12.96 -30.55 -1.14
C THR A 738 13.83 -30.85 -2.35
N GLU A 739 14.74 -31.83 -2.24
CA GLU A 739 15.61 -32.27 -3.34
C GLU A 739 14.86 -33.11 -4.38
N CYS A 740 13.78 -33.79 -3.98
CA CYS A 740 12.88 -34.46 -4.92
C CYS A 740 11.93 -33.50 -5.69
N TRP A 741 12.08 -32.16 -5.57
CA TRP A 741 11.19 -31.14 -6.14
C TRP A 741 11.79 -30.49 -7.42
N ILE A 742 11.10 -30.56 -8.57
CA ILE A 742 11.51 -29.95 -9.87
C ILE A 742 10.30 -29.22 -10.50
N GLY A 743 10.50 -27.99 -11.01
CA GLY A 743 9.50 -27.17 -11.73
C GLY A 743 8.32 -26.68 -10.87
N SER A 744 7.85 -25.45 -11.07
CA SER A 744 6.96 -24.76 -10.10
C SER A 744 5.60 -25.42 -9.85
N THR A 745 5.10 -26.31 -10.72
CA THR A 745 4.02 -27.28 -10.39
C THR A 745 4.10 -28.63 -11.14
N GLN A 746 5.20 -28.96 -11.85
CA GLN A 746 5.40 -30.23 -12.61
C GLN A 746 6.13 -31.30 -11.78
N TYR A 747 5.52 -31.72 -10.67
CA TYR A 747 6.19 -32.52 -9.63
C TYR A 747 6.30 -34.02 -9.93
N ARG A 748 5.63 -34.56 -10.94
CA ARG A 748 5.66 -35.99 -11.23
C ARG A 748 6.84 -36.34 -12.11
N VAL A 749 7.06 -35.57 -13.18
CA VAL A 749 8.28 -35.71 -14.00
C VAL A 749 9.52 -35.44 -13.16
N ALA A 750 9.41 -34.50 -12.22
CA ALA A 750 10.42 -34.22 -11.20
C ALA A 750 10.81 -35.45 -10.38
N ALA A 751 9.80 -36.05 -9.74
CA ALA A 751 9.97 -37.19 -8.86
C ALA A 751 10.50 -38.39 -9.65
N LEU A 752 9.97 -38.62 -10.85
CA LEU A 752 10.41 -39.71 -11.72
C LEU A 752 11.87 -39.54 -12.12
N ALA A 753 12.29 -38.34 -12.54
CA ALA A 753 13.68 -38.10 -12.89
C ALA A 753 14.62 -38.35 -11.71
N ASN A 754 14.22 -37.95 -10.50
CA ASN A 754 14.97 -38.22 -9.28
C ASN A 754 15.02 -39.73 -8.93
N GLU A 755 13.93 -40.47 -9.10
CA GLU A 755 13.88 -41.93 -8.94
C GLU A 755 14.82 -42.64 -9.94
N LEU A 756 15.00 -42.07 -11.13
CA LEU A 756 15.93 -42.54 -12.15
C LEU A 756 17.37 -42.05 -11.94
N GLY A 757 17.63 -41.35 -10.84
CA GLY A 757 18.96 -40.92 -10.43
C GLY A 757 19.45 -39.61 -11.03
N LEU A 758 18.59 -38.86 -11.73
CA LEU A 758 18.89 -37.51 -12.22
C LEU A 758 18.65 -36.48 -11.12
N SER A 759 19.56 -35.52 -10.95
CA SER A 759 19.37 -34.48 -9.95
C SER A 759 19.97 -33.12 -10.35
N PHE A 760 19.48 -32.06 -9.69
CA PHE A 760 20.07 -30.73 -9.82
C PHE A 760 21.53 -30.69 -9.34
N GLU A 761 21.87 -31.44 -8.28
CA GLU A 761 23.24 -31.49 -7.74
C GLU A 761 24.24 -32.08 -8.74
N LYS A 762 23.80 -33.06 -9.54
CA LYS A 762 24.60 -33.68 -10.60
C LYS A 762 24.69 -32.84 -11.88
N GLY A 763 23.96 -31.72 -11.96
CA GLY A 763 23.92 -30.88 -13.15
C GLY A 763 23.14 -31.50 -14.31
N ASP A 764 22.23 -32.44 -14.04
CA ASP A 764 21.39 -33.08 -15.07
C ASP A 764 20.27 -32.17 -15.60
N PHE A 765 20.07 -31.04 -14.92
CA PHE A 765 19.12 -29.99 -15.29
C PHE A 765 19.81 -28.64 -15.35
N PHE A 766 19.36 -27.80 -16.28
CA PHE A 766 19.73 -26.40 -16.30
C PHE A 766 18.49 -25.52 -16.45
N HIS A 767 18.57 -24.34 -15.86
CA HIS A 767 17.54 -23.33 -15.98
C HIS A 767 17.56 -22.79 -17.42
N THR A 768 16.40 -22.68 -18.06
CA THR A 768 16.29 -21.98 -19.33
C THR A 768 16.78 -20.55 -19.13
N TYR A 769 17.64 -20.06 -20.02
CA TYR A 769 18.15 -18.70 -19.88
C TYR A 769 17.00 -17.71 -20.12
N TYR A 770 16.64 -16.97 -19.06
CA TYR A 770 15.75 -15.82 -19.13
C TYR A 770 16.53 -14.59 -18.67
N ASN A 771 16.75 -13.60 -19.53
CA ASN A 771 17.34 -12.35 -19.08
C ASN A 771 16.25 -11.43 -18.50
N LEU A 772 15.80 -11.73 -17.26
CA LEU A 772 14.95 -10.82 -16.47
C LEU A 772 15.55 -10.50 -15.09
N SER A 773 16.63 -11.18 -14.71
CA SER A 773 17.33 -10.99 -13.45
C SER A 773 18.74 -11.59 -13.52
N SER A 774 19.66 -10.94 -14.23
CA SER A 774 21.08 -11.22 -14.09
C SER A 774 21.55 -10.84 -12.67
N PRO A 775 22.60 -11.46 -12.12
CA PRO A 775 23.33 -10.94 -10.95
C PRO A 775 23.86 -9.50 -11.14
N LEU A 776 23.86 -9.00 -12.39
CA LEU A 776 24.15 -7.62 -12.79
C LEU A 776 22.90 -6.71 -12.85
N GLY A 777 21.73 -7.17 -12.41
CA GLY A 777 20.45 -6.44 -12.47
C GLY A 777 19.46 -7.05 -13.48
N PRO A 778 18.17 -6.64 -13.46
CA PRO A 778 17.24 -6.96 -14.55
C PRO A 778 17.80 -6.44 -15.88
N ALA A 779 17.34 -6.98 -17.02
CA ALA A 779 17.75 -6.53 -18.34
C ALA A 779 17.89 -5.00 -18.39
N LYS A 780 18.98 -4.48 -18.96
CA LYS A 780 19.16 -3.04 -19.12
C LYS A 780 18.17 -2.58 -20.20
N PHE A 781 17.08 -1.95 -19.77
CA PHE A 781 16.14 -1.31 -20.69
C PHE A 781 16.77 0.02 -21.11
N LEU A 782 16.76 0.34 -22.40
CA LEU A 782 17.25 1.61 -22.91
C LEU A 782 16.05 2.50 -23.27
N ASP A 783 16.16 3.80 -23.04
CA ASP A 783 15.27 4.79 -23.66
C ASP A 783 15.70 5.08 -25.11
N ASP A 784 14.94 5.95 -25.80
CA ASP A 784 15.17 6.32 -27.21
C ASP A 784 16.57 6.96 -27.42
N ASP A 785 17.24 7.36 -26.33
CA ASP A 785 18.56 7.97 -26.27
C ASP A 785 19.66 7.02 -25.77
N GLY A 786 19.35 5.73 -25.51
CA GLY A 786 20.33 4.72 -25.13
C GLY A 786 20.75 4.71 -23.65
N LYS A 787 19.92 5.18 -22.71
CA LYS A 787 20.20 5.18 -21.24
C LYS A 787 19.39 4.14 -20.44
N GLU A 788 20.00 3.60 -19.39
CA GLU A 788 19.49 2.47 -18.58
C GLU A 788 18.23 2.77 -17.73
N CYS A 789 17.20 1.90 -17.78
CA CYS A 789 16.00 1.92 -16.93
C CYS A 789 15.68 0.56 -16.27
N VAL A 790 14.93 0.53 -15.14
CA VAL A 790 14.75 -0.67 -14.25
C VAL A 790 13.26 -0.99 -14.00
N PRO A 791 12.78 -2.25 -14.22
CA PRO A 791 11.40 -2.66 -13.92
C PRO A 791 11.23 -3.28 -12.51
N GLN A 792 9.98 -3.34 -12.01
CA GLN A 792 9.60 -4.05 -10.78
C GLN A 792 9.31 -5.55 -11.03
N ALA A 793 9.61 -6.40 -10.03
CA ALA A 793 9.79 -7.85 -10.18
C ALA A 793 8.53 -8.72 -9.91
N ASP A 794 7.32 -8.14 -9.87
CA ASP A 794 6.17 -8.78 -9.20
C ASP A 794 4.91 -8.89 -10.08
N ALA A 795 4.95 -8.50 -11.34
CA ALA A 795 3.80 -8.54 -12.24
C ALA A 795 4.23 -8.93 -13.65
N TRP A 796 3.33 -9.61 -14.37
CA TRP A 796 3.29 -9.52 -15.84
C TRP A 796 3.54 -8.05 -16.23
N PRO A 797 4.38 -7.74 -17.23
CA PRO A 797 4.87 -6.39 -17.43
C PRO A 797 3.70 -5.47 -17.77
N ALA A 798 3.15 -4.79 -16.77
CA ALA A 798 1.98 -3.92 -16.92
C ALA A 798 2.23 -2.51 -16.36
N HIS A 799 3.42 -2.25 -15.81
CA HIS A 799 3.77 -0.94 -15.24
C HIS A 799 5.18 -0.53 -15.65
N SER A 800 5.38 -0.21 -16.93
CA SER A 800 6.52 0.61 -17.35
C SER A 800 6.26 2.09 -17.02
N GLN A 801 7.32 2.84 -16.71
CA GLN A 801 7.25 4.30 -16.67
C GLN A 801 7.11 4.86 -18.10
N PRO A 802 6.49 6.05 -18.29
CA PRO A 802 6.53 6.74 -19.57
C PRO A 802 7.99 7.05 -19.96
N GLY A 803 8.42 6.65 -21.16
CA GLY A 803 9.73 7.00 -21.73
C GLY A 803 10.81 5.91 -21.78
N CYS A 804 10.52 4.63 -21.46
CA CYS A 804 11.43 3.54 -21.86
C CYS A 804 10.97 2.95 -23.19
N THR A 805 11.85 2.83 -24.18
CA THR A 805 11.53 2.17 -25.44
C THR A 805 11.34 0.68 -25.17
N GLN A 806 10.14 0.19 -25.47
CA GLN A 806 9.75 -1.20 -25.27
C GLN A 806 10.48 -2.10 -26.27
N VAL A 807 11.24 -3.07 -25.78
CA VAL A 807 11.67 -4.24 -26.58
C VAL A 807 10.71 -5.43 -26.39
N ALA A 808 9.61 -5.24 -25.65
CA ALA A 808 8.50 -6.19 -25.62
C ALA A 808 7.19 -5.41 -25.48
N PRO A 809 6.18 -5.63 -26.35
CA PRO A 809 4.90 -4.95 -26.21
C PRO A 809 4.22 -5.39 -24.92
N VAL A 810 3.97 -4.43 -24.02
CA VAL A 810 3.06 -4.64 -22.88
C VAL A 810 1.67 -4.93 -23.45
N PRO A 811 1.01 -6.03 -23.04
CA PRO A 811 -0.33 -6.29 -23.55
C PRO A 811 -1.27 -5.13 -23.24
N SER A 812 -2.11 -4.77 -24.21
CA SER A 812 -3.09 -3.71 -24.04
C SER A 812 -4.04 -4.04 -22.88
N GLU A 813 -4.69 -3.02 -22.30
CA GLU A 813 -5.68 -3.28 -21.24
C GLU A 813 -6.81 -4.21 -21.75
N LYS A 814 -7.12 -4.19 -23.06
CA LYS A 814 -8.08 -5.11 -23.68
C LYS A 814 -7.57 -6.56 -23.68
N GLN A 815 -6.30 -6.77 -24.07
CA GLN A 815 -5.67 -8.10 -24.00
C GLN A 815 -5.62 -8.61 -22.55
N LEU A 816 -5.25 -7.76 -21.59
CA LEU A 816 -5.23 -8.12 -20.17
C LEU A 816 -6.63 -8.44 -19.63
N GLU A 817 -7.65 -7.69 -20.03
CA GLU A 817 -9.04 -7.97 -19.66
C GLU A 817 -9.50 -9.34 -20.16
N VAL A 818 -9.22 -9.67 -21.42
CA VAL A 818 -9.53 -10.98 -22.01
C VAL A 818 -8.84 -12.10 -21.25
N VAL A 819 -7.54 -11.95 -20.94
CA VAL A 819 -6.79 -12.93 -20.13
C VAL A 819 -7.40 -13.11 -18.73
N ARG A 820 -7.81 -12.03 -18.07
CA ARG A 820 -8.47 -12.11 -16.75
C ARG A 820 -9.78 -12.89 -16.83
N ARG A 821 -10.60 -12.64 -17.85
CA ARG A 821 -11.87 -13.35 -18.07
C ARG A 821 -11.64 -14.84 -18.33
N LEU A 822 -10.75 -15.19 -19.25
CA LEU A 822 -10.40 -16.57 -19.57
C LEU A 822 -9.96 -17.34 -18.32
N ARG A 823 -9.13 -16.74 -17.45
CA ARG A 823 -8.72 -17.36 -16.19
C ARG A 823 -9.87 -17.62 -15.22
N LEU A 824 -10.78 -16.65 -15.08
CA LEU A 824 -11.94 -16.80 -14.21
C LEU A 824 -12.91 -17.86 -14.72
N MET A 825 -13.05 -18.00 -16.04
CA MET A 825 -13.86 -19.03 -16.67
C MET A 825 -13.20 -20.42 -16.55
N ALA A 826 -11.89 -20.52 -16.81
CA ALA A 826 -11.14 -21.77 -16.68
C ALA A 826 -11.23 -22.35 -15.27
N ALA A 827 -11.17 -21.49 -14.24
CA ALA A 827 -11.34 -21.89 -12.85
C ALA A 827 -12.71 -22.54 -12.54
N GLN A 828 -13.73 -22.32 -13.37
CA GLN A 828 -15.08 -22.88 -13.22
C GLN A 828 -15.27 -24.22 -13.94
N VAL A 829 -14.44 -24.54 -14.94
CA VAL A 829 -14.59 -25.75 -15.76
C VAL A 829 -14.18 -27.02 -14.99
N GLY A 830 -13.17 -26.90 -14.11
CA GLY A 830 -12.58 -28.06 -13.44
C GLY A 830 -11.78 -28.96 -14.39
N VAL A 831 -11.02 -29.91 -13.84
CA VAL A 831 -10.10 -30.75 -14.64
C VAL A 831 -10.52 -32.22 -14.76
N GLU A 832 -11.37 -32.71 -13.85
CA GLU A 832 -11.75 -34.12 -13.81
C GLU A 832 -12.80 -34.45 -14.89
N ALA A 833 -13.86 -33.64 -14.97
CA ALA A 833 -14.99 -33.81 -15.88
C ALA A 833 -15.43 -32.46 -16.50
N PRO A 834 -14.59 -31.83 -17.34
CA PRO A 834 -14.88 -30.52 -17.93
C PRO A 834 -16.19 -30.47 -18.74
N TRP A 835 -16.60 -31.61 -19.31
CA TRP A 835 -17.87 -31.77 -20.03
C TRP A 835 -19.12 -31.61 -19.15
N ASN A 836 -19.00 -31.79 -17.83
CA ASN A 836 -20.09 -31.62 -16.87
C ASN A 836 -20.10 -30.22 -16.22
N SER A 837 -19.26 -29.30 -16.68
CA SER A 837 -19.20 -27.95 -16.11
C SER A 837 -20.45 -27.13 -16.47
N GLY A 838 -20.77 -26.11 -15.66
CA GLY A 838 -21.83 -25.14 -15.98
C GLY A 838 -21.57 -24.35 -17.27
N LEU A 839 -20.36 -24.45 -17.82
CA LEU A 839 -19.93 -23.85 -19.08
C LEU A 839 -19.96 -24.84 -20.25
N GLY A 840 -20.59 -26.01 -20.12
CA GLY A 840 -20.67 -27.04 -21.16
C GLY A 840 -21.19 -26.52 -22.51
N HIS A 841 -22.10 -25.54 -22.50
CA HIS A 841 -22.62 -24.90 -23.71
C HIS A 841 -21.54 -24.23 -24.57
N LEU A 842 -20.39 -23.84 -23.98
CA LEU A 842 -19.27 -23.23 -24.69
C LEU A 842 -18.48 -24.25 -25.53
N ASP A 843 -18.79 -25.53 -25.47
CA ASP A 843 -18.11 -26.52 -26.32
C ASP A 843 -18.50 -26.37 -27.78
N ASN A 844 -19.72 -25.91 -28.09
CA ASN A 844 -20.21 -25.76 -29.46
C ASN A 844 -19.78 -24.44 -30.12
N VAL A 845 -18.94 -23.63 -29.46
CA VAL A 845 -18.40 -22.39 -30.01
C VAL A 845 -16.88 -22.42 -29.98
N THR A 846 -16.29 -21.79 -30.97
CA THR A 846 -14.84 -21.57 -31.03
C THR A 846 -14.42 -20.45 -30.10
N VAL A 847 -13.13 -20.38 -29.76
CA VAL A 847 -12.57 -19.25 -29.00
C VAL A 847 -12.80 -17.92 -29.74
N LEU A 848 -12.69 -17.91 -31.08
CA LEU A 848 -12.98 -16.72 -31.90
C LEU A 848 -14.45 -16.30 -31.85
N GLU A 849 -15.38 -17.24 -32.00
CA GLU A 849 -16.81 -16.95 -31.94
C GLU A 849 -17.22 -16.43 -30.57
N TRP A 850 -16.64 -16.97 -29.50
CA TRP A 850 -16.83 -16.45 -28.16
C TRP A 850 -16.34 -14.99 -28.05
N LEU A 851 -15.14 -14.67 -28.54
CA LEU A 851 -14.63 -13.29 -28.56
C LEU A 851 -15.56 -12.33 -29.31
N LYS A 852 -16.09 -12.75 -30.46
CA LYS A 852 -17.05 -11.98 -31.26
C LYS A 852 -18.33 -11.74 -30.48
N SER A 853 -18.86 -12.76 -29.80
CA SER A 853 -20.08 -12.64 -28.99
C SER A 853 -19.93 -11.68 -27.81
N GLU A 854 -18.71 -11.53 -27.29
CA GLU A 854 -18.39 -10.63 -26.18
C GLU A 854 -17.97 -9.22 -26.64
N GLY A 855 -17.85 -8.97 -27.95
CA GLY A 855 -17.34 -7.71 -28.51
C GLY A 855 -15.85 -7.47 -28.22
N LEU A 856 -15.06 -8.54 -28.11
CA LEU A 856 -13.63 -8.53 -27.75
C LEU A 856 -12.72 -8.98 -28.91
N ASP A 857 -13.25 -9.06 -30.13
CA ASP A 857 -12.61 -9.60 -31.34
C ASP A 857 -11.74 -8.59 -32.11
N SER A 858 -11.26 -7.54 -31.45
CA SER A 858 -10.32 -6.60 -32.08
C SER A 858 -9.08 -7.33 -32.62
N SER A 859 -8.54 -6.87 -33.75
CA SER A 859 -7.39 -7.50 -34.42
C SER A 859 -6.19 -7.69 -33.50
N GLU A 860 -5.94 -6.78 -32.57
CA GLU A 860 -4.88 -6.90 -31.56
C GLU A 860 -5.09 -8.07 -30.59
N VAL A 861 -6.33 -8.37 -30.21
CA VAL A 861 -6.68 -9.44 -29.26
C VAL A 861 -6.66 -10.78 -29.99
N VAL A 862 -7.24 -10.83 -31.19
CA VAL A 862 -7.27 -12.03 -32.02
C VAL A 862 -5.85 -12.48 -32.37
N SER A 863 -4.99 -11.54 -32.81
CA SER A 863 -3.59 -11.85 -33.09
C SER A 863 -2.85 -12.34 -31.84
N PHE A 864 -3.02 -11.66 -30.70
CA PHE A 864 -2.39 -12.04 -29.43
C PHE A 864 -2.79 -13.43 -28.94
N LEU A 865 -4.08 -13.77 -29.00
CA LEU A 865 -4.54 -15.09 -28.58
C LEU A 865 -4.13 -16.19 -29.55
N ASN A 866 -4.15 -15.94 -30.86
CA ASN A 866 -3.61 -16.89 -31.85
C ASN A 866 -2.14 -17.22 -31.56
N GLN A 867 -1.32 -16.23 -31.22
CA GLN A 867 0.09 -16.47 -30.87
C GLN A 867 0.25 -17.34 -29.62
N ILE A 868 -0.48 -16.99 -28.55
CA ILE A 868 -0.39 -17.69 -27.27
C ILE A 868 -0.90 -19.12 -27.36
N ILE A 869 -1.93 -19.36 -28.18
CA ILE A 869 -2.55 -20.68 -28.36
C ILE A 869 -1.77 -21.53 -29.37
N ALA A 870 -1.20 -20.94 -30.43
CA ALA A 870 -0.40 -21.66 -31.41
C ALA A 870 0.86 -22.29 -30.82
N ILE A 871 1.43 -21.71 -29.77
CA ILE A 871 2.64 -22.27 -29.10
C ILE A 871 2.37 -23.65 -28.49
N PRO A 872 1.40 -23.81 -27.57
CA PRO A 872 1.10 -25.12 -27.01
C PRO A 872 0.29 -26.00 -27.96
N LEU A 873 -0.76 -25.47 -28.60
CA LEU A 873 -1.76 -26.30 -29.31
C LEU A 873 -1.59 -26.33 -30.82
N SER A 874 -0.70 -25.50 -31.38
CA SER A 874 -0.42 -25.40 -32.82
C SER A 874 -1.69 -25.31 -33.67
N THR A 875 -2.64 -24.51 -33.21
CA THR A 875 -3.95 -24.32 -33.85
C THR A 875 -4.40 -22.88 -33.68
N GLU A 876 -5.35 -22.46 -34.51
CA GLU A 876 -5.95 -21.14 -34.46
C GLU A 876 -7.16 -21.11 -33.54
N ILE A 877 -7.42 -19.95 -32.94
CA ILE A 877 -8.59 -19.71 -32.09
C ILE A 877 -9.93 -19.84 -32.85
N SER A 878 -9.87 -19.79 -34.18
CA SER A 878 -10.99 -20.01 -35.11
C SER A 878 -11.42 -21.47 -35.22
N LYS A 879 -10.57 -22.43 -34.82
CA LYS A 879 -10.81 -23.88 -34.95
C LYS A 879 -10.93 -24.60 -33.60
N LEU A 880 -10.54 -23.94 -32.51
CA LEU A 880 -10.44 -24.52 -31.18
C LEU A 880 -11.74 -24.39 -30.38
N SER A 881 -12.24 -25.49 -29.81
CA SER A 881 -13.36 -25.48 -28.84
C SER A 881 -13.05 -24.54 -27.67
N MET A 882 -13.97 -23.63 -27.35
CA MET A 882 -13.82 -22.72 -26.22
C MET A 882 -13.81 -23.48 -24.89
N LEU A 883 -14.70 -24.46 -24.70
CA LEU A 883 -14.70 -25.29 -23.48
C LEU A 883 -13.41 -26.08 -23.34
N PHE A 884 -12.90 -26.68 -24.43
CA PHE A 884 -11.64 -27.41 -24.40
C PHE A 884 -10.48 -26.48 -24.02
N TYR A 885 -10.42 -25.27 -24.58
CA TYR A 885 -9.39 -24.30 -24.24
C TYR A 885 -9.44 -23.89 -22.76
N LEU A 886 -10.64 -23.66 -22.21
CA LEU A 886 -10.81 -23.38 -20.78
C LEU A 886 -10.37 -24.55 -19.90
N PHE A 887 -10.66 -25.79 -20.30
CA PHE A 887 -10.13 -26.99 -19.64
C PHE A 887 -8.60 -27.04 -19.73
N PHE A 888 -8.01 -26.74 -20.89
CA PHE A 888 -6.56 -26.71 -21.07
C PHE A 888 -5.92 -25.69 -20.13
N GLU A 889 -6.42 -24.45 -20.08
CA GLU A 889 -5.98 -23.41 -19.13
C GLU A 889 -6.19 -23.83 -17.65
N ALA A 890 -7.23 -24.60 -17.33
CA ALA A 890 -7.45 -25.13 -15.98
C ALA A 890 -6.47 -26.27 -15.61
N SER A 891 -6.08 -27.07 -16.61
CA SER A 891 -5.13 -28.18 -16.48
C SER A 891 -3.69 -27.70 -16.37
N CYS A 892 -3.34 -26.70 -17.16
CA CYS A 892 -2.06 -26.02 -17.24
C CYS A 892 -2.35 -24.53 -17.44
N PRO A 893 -2.18 -23.65 -16.42
CA PRO A 893 -2.44 -22.21 -16.56
C PRO A 893 -1.48 -21.54 -17.56
N SER A 894 -1.67 -21.75 -18.85
CA SER A 894 -0.72 -21.35 -19.89
C SER A 894 -0.55 -19.84 -19.93
N LEU A 895 -1.62 -19.07 -19.71
CA LEU A 895 -1.55 -17.61 -19.70
C LEU A 895 -0.77 -16.99 -18.53
N SER A 896 -0.48 -17.71 -17.43
CA SER A 896 0.34 -17.20 -16.32
C SER A 896 1.66 -17.95 -16.16
N ASP A 897 1.66 -19.24 -16.42
CA ASP A 897 2.72 -20.17 -16.05
C ASP A 897 3.47 -20.68 -17.28
N SER A 898 2.94 -20.61 -18.51
CA SER A 898 3.65 -21.14 -19.70
C SER A 898 4.53 -20.13 -20.44
N PHE A 899 4.85 -18.97 -19.86
CA PHE A 899 5.61 -17.95 -20.59
C PHE A 899 6.89 -17.45 -19.91
N PHE A 900 7.07 -17.57 -18.59
CA PHE A 900 8.21 -16.96 -17.88
C PHE A 900 8.63 -17.72 -16.59
N ILE A 901 9.66 -17.20 -15.92
CA ILE A 901 10.31 -17.73 -14.71
C ILE A 901 9.30 -18.29 -13.70
N GLY A 902 9.55 -19.53 -13.25
CA GLY A 902 8.64 -20.25 -12.38
C GLY A 902 7.45 -20.84 -13.13
N GLY A 903 7.66 -21.21 -14.39
CA GLY A 903 6.65 -21.67 -15.33
C GLY A 903 6.91 -23.03 -15.99
N ALA A 904 6.21 -23.35 -17.08
CA ALA A 904 6.29 -24.63 -17.80
C ALA A 904 7.64 -24.84 -18.53
N GLN A 905 8.35 -23.77 -18.87
CA GLN A 905 9.59 -23.78 -19.66
C GLN A 905 10.85 -23.58 -18.81
N ASP A 906 10.71 -23.54 -17.47
CA ASP A 906 11.72 -23.03 -16.54
C ASP A 906 13.03 -23.84 -16.55
N TYR A 907 12.92 -25.15 -16.77
CA TYR A 907 14.05 -26.08 -16.73
C TYR A 907 14.13 -26.97 -17.98
N ARG A 908 15.36 -27.38 -18.29
CA ARG A 908 15.67 -28.34 -19.35
C ARG A 908 16.57 -29.44 -18.81
N PHE A 909 16.47 -30.63 -19.41
CA PHE A 909 17.42 -31.71 -19.18
C PHE A 909 18.71 -31.43 -19.96
N THR A 910 19.86 -31.51 -19.28
CA THR A 910 21.19 -31.27 -19.89
C THR A 910 21.47 -32.23 -21.05
N LYS A 911 21.02 -33.48 -20.95
CA LYS A 911 21.15 -34.50 -22.01
C LYS A 911 19.94 -34.59 -22.96
N GLY A 912 19.01 -33.63 -22.85
CA GLY A 912 17.74 -33.67 -23.56
C GLY A 912 16.68 -34.56 -22.88
N SER A 913 15.40 -34.29 -23.17
CA SER A 913 14.28 -34.97 -22.50
C SER A 913 14.13 -36.45 -22.88
N ALA A 914 14.71 -36.89 -24.01
CA ALA A 914 14.74 -38.30 -24.43
C ALA A 914 15.58 -39.19 -23.48
N HIS A 915 16.48 -38.59 -22.70
CA HIS A 915 17.25 -39.35 -21.71
C HIS A 915 16.36 -39.99 -20.63
N LEU A 916 15.23 -39.37 -20.31
CA LEU A 916 14.30 -39.89 -19.31
C LEU A 916 13.68 -41.25 -19.71
N PRO A 917 13.08 -41.41 -20.91
CA PRO A 917 12.61 -42.72 -21.36
C PRO A 917 13.73 -43.74 -21.58
N ASP A 918 14.96 -43.34 -21.91
CA ASP A 918 16.11 -44.27 -21.97
C ASP A 918 16.42 -44.89 -20.60
N LEU A 919 16.43 -44.08 -19.53
CA LEU A 919 16.63 -44.57 -18.17
C LEU A 919 15.48 -45.45 -17.68
N LEU A 920 14.24 -45.08 -18.03
CA LEU A 920 13.06 -45.92 -17.78
C LEU A 920 13.22 -47.28 -18.44
N ARG A 921 13.56 -47.31 -19.74
CA ARG A 921 13.79 -48.53 -20.51
C ARG A 921 14.79 -49.43 -19.80
N GLU A 922 15.93 -48.89 -19.39
CA GLU A 922 16.98 -49.65 -18.70
C GLU A 922 16.47 -50.25 -17.37
N ASN A 923 15.76 -49.45 -16.58
CA ASN A 923 15.24 -49.89 -15.29
C ASN A 923 14.14 -50.95 -15.42
N VAL A 924 13.18 -50.79 -16.35
CA VAL A 924 12.13 -51.80 -16.54
C VAL A 924 12.69 -53.08 -17.15
N THR A 925 13.68 -52.98 -18.04
CA THR A 925 14.37 -54.16 -18.59
C THR A 925 15.11 -54.91 -17.49
N ARG A 926 15.81 -54.19 -16.60
CA ARG A 926 16.46 -54.78 -15.42
C ARG A 926 15.46 -55.44 -14.47
N ALA A 927 14.24 -54.91 -14.38
CA ALA A 927 13.14 -55.49 -13.62
C ALA A 927 12.43 -56.66 -14.34
N GLY A 928 12.89 -57.07 -15.52
CA GLY A 928 12.36 -58.21 -16.27
C GLY A 928 11.26 -57.88 -17.27
N ALA A 929 10.95 -56.60 -17.53
CA ALA A 929 10.01 -56.21 -18.57
C ALA A 929 10.60 -56.50 -19.96
N THR A 930 9.80 -57.12 -20.84
CA THR A 930 10.19 -57.37 -22.23
C THR A 930 9.76 -56.20 -23.12
N ILE A 931 10.70 -55.64 -23.87
CA ILE A 931 10.45 -54.54 -24.81
C ILE A 931 10.58 -55.06 -26.24
N LEU A 932 9.52 -54.90 -27.04
CA LEU A 932 9.47 -55.31 -28.43
C LEU A 932 9.62 -54.09 -29.35
N TRP A 933 10.82 -53.90 -29.90
CA TRP A 933 11.12 -52.84 -30.87
C TRP A 933 10.60 -53.21 -32.27
N ASN A 934 10.43 -52.20 -33.14
CA ASN A 934 9.98 -52.37 -34.53
C ASN A 934 8.69 -53.22 -34.66
N THR A 935 7.85 -53.21 -33.62
CA THR A 935 6.66 -54.04 -33.51
C THR A 935 5.45 -53.14 -33.37
N THR A 936 4.58 -53.14 -34.38
CA THR A 936 3.38 -52.31 -34.45
C THR A 936 2.17 -53.11 -34.03
N VAL A 937 1.40 -52.64 -33.05
CA VAL A 937 0.04 -53.14 -32.81
C VAL A 937 -0.83 -52.68 -33.97
N ARG A 938 -1.52 -53.60 -34.66
CA ARG A 938 -2.42 -53.32 -35.79
C ARG A 938 -3.88 -53.38 -35.40
N ARG A 939 -4.22 -54.34 -34.53
CA ARG A 939 -5.60 -54.58 -34.07
C ARG A 939 -5.63 -54.84 -32.57
N ILE A 940 -6.67 -54.32 -31.92
CA ILE A 940 -6.98 -54.56 -30.51
C ILE A 940 -8.43 -55.07 -30.43
N VAL A 941 -8.63 -56.26 -29.88
CA VAL A 941 -9.97 -56.81 -29.57
C VAL A 941 -10.14 -56.88 -28.06
N VAL A 942 -11.20 -56.26 -27.55
CA VAL A 942 -11.50 -56.26 -26.12
C VAL A 942 -12.42 -57.43 -25.80
N GLU A 943 -11.88 -58.46 -25.16
CA GLU A 943 -12.62 -59.63 -24.71
C GLU A 943 -12.95 -59.55 -23.21
N ALA A 944 -13.88 -60.38 -22.74
CA ALA A 944 -14.27 -60.38 -21.33
C ALA A 944 -13.15 -60.86 -20.38
N SER A 945 -12.30 -61.80 -20.83
CA SER A 945 -11.25 -62.42 -20.01
C SER A 945 -9.85 -61.87 -20.25
N HIS A 946 -9.59 -61.25 -21.41
CA HIS A 946 -8.29 -60.76 -21.83
C HIS A 946 -8.43 -59.66 -22.90
N VAL A 947 -7.33 -59.09 -23.37
CA VAL A 947 -7.29 -58.24 -24.56
C VAL A 947 -6.48 -58.98 -25.63
N GLU A 948 -6.98 -59.09 -26.85
CA GLU A 948 -6.22 -59.64 -27.96
C GLU A 948 -5.52 -58.52 -28.74
N LEU A 949 -4.21 -58.66 -28.94
CA LEU A 949 -3.37 -57.72 -29.67
C LEU A 949 -2.77 -58.41 -30.89
N LEU A 950 -3.10 -57.92 -32.09
CA LEU A 950 -2.42 -58.32 -33.32
C LEU A 950 -1.21 -57.43 -33.53
N LEU A 951 -0.02 -58.02 -33.48
CA LEU A 951 1.26 -57.37 -33.70
C LEU A 951 1.77 -57.65 -35.11
N SER A 952 2.51 -56.70 -35.68
CA SER A 952 3.20 -56.82 -36.96
C SER A 952 4.63 -56.28 -36.80
N GLY A 953 5.63 -57.06 -37.20
CA GLY A 953 7.04 -56.67 -37.11
C GLY A 953 7.94 -57.53 -38.00
N PRO A 954 9.28 -57.45 -37.84
CA PRO A 954 10.24 -58.17 -38.68
C PRO A 954 10.05 -59.70 -38.73
N GLY A 955 9.47 -60.28 -37.68
CA GLY A 955 9.16 -61.71 -37.60
C GLY A 955 7.78 -62.11 -38.14
N GLY A 956 7.09 -61.22 -38.86
CA GLY A 956 5.72 -61.44 -39.33
C GLY A 956 4.65 -60.95 -38.36
N SER A 957 3.41 -61.44 -38.53
CA SER A 957 2.29 -61.10 -37.65
C SER A 957 2.18 -62.09 -36.49
N LYS A 958 1.97 -61.60 -35.27
CA LYS A 958 1.84 -62.40 -34.05
C LYS A 958 0.70 -61.88 -33.19
N THR A 959 -0.06 -62.78 -32.58
CA THR A 959 -1.11 -62.43 -31.62
C THR A 959 -0.62 -62.58 -30.18
N LEU A 960 -0.93 -61.61 -29.32
CA LEU A 960 -0.76 -61.70 -27.87
C LEU A 960 -2.11 -61.55 -27.17
N GLN A 961 -2.27 -62.21 -26.02
CA GLN A 961 -3.49 -62.19 -25.22
C GLN A 961 -3.21 -61.76 -23.77
N PRO A 962 -2.75 -60.52 -23.52
CA PRO A 962 -2.55 -60.04 -22.16
C PRO A 962 -3.86 -59.96 -21.37
N ALA A 963 -3.78 -60.16 -20.04
CA ALA A 963 -4.93 -60.00 -19.15
C ALA A 963 -5.47 -58.55 -19.11
N HIS A 964 -4.59 -57.56 -19.26
CA HIS A 964 -4.92 -56.14 -19.37
C HIS A 964 -3.98 -55.48 -20.38
N ALA A 965 -4.46 -54.45 -21.08
CA ALA A 965 -3.65 -53.64 -21.98
C ALA A 965 -3.82 -52.16 -21.69
N VAL A 966 -2.73 -51.39 -21.81
CA VAL A 966 -2.74 -49.92 -21.70
C VAL A 966 -2.30 -49.35 -23.05
N VAL A 967 -3.14 -48.52 -23.65
CA VAL A 967 -2.77 -47.73 -24.84
C VAL A 967 -2.21 -46.39 -24.36
N ALA A 968 -0.90 -46.22 -24.45
CA ALA A 968 -0.17 -45.05 -23.95
C ALA A 968 0.33 -44.12 -25.08
N MET A 969 -0.53 -43.89 -26.08
CA MET A 969 -0.34 -42.89 -27.14
C MET A 969 -1.49 -41.87 -27.07
N GLY A 970 -1.35 -40.69 -27.68
CA GLY A 970 -2.41 -39.69 -27.62
C GLY A 970 -3.70 -40.17 -28.28
N THR A 971 -4.86 -39.65 -27.85
CA THR A 971 -6.16 -40.17 -28.31
C THR A 971 -6.35 -40.12 -29.83
N GLY A 972 -5.85 -39.07 -30.50
CA GLY A 972 -5.87 -38.99 -31.97
C GLY A 972 -4.95 -40.01 -32.64
N ASP A 973 -3.82 -40.32 -32.00
CA ASP A 973 -2.87 -41.32 -32.52
C ASP A 973 -3.42 -42.73 -32.37
N ALA A 974 -4.12 -43.00 -31.27
CA ALA A 974 -4.77 -44.26 -31.02
C ALA A 974 -5.80 -44.60 -32.10
N ALA A 975 -6.44 -43.60 -32.72
CA ALA A 975 -7.42 -43.78 -33.78
C ALA A 975 -6.88 -44.50 -35.04
N ARG A 976 -5.56 -44.55 -35.24
CA ARG A 976 -4.95 -45.27 -36.38
C ARG A 976 -4.94 -46.79 -36.22
N LEU A 977 -5.23 -47.29 -35.02
CA LEU A 977 -5.33 -48.72 -34.75
C LEU A 977 -6.72 -49.23 -35.12
N SER A 978 -6.82 -50.48 -35.55
CA SER A 978 -8.14 -51.12 -35.70
C SER A 978 -8.61 -51.68 -34.37
N TYR A 979 -9.88 -51.48 -34.05
CA TYR A 979 -10.46 -51.97 -32.81
C TYR A 979 -11.70 -52.83 -33.03
N GLN A 980 -11.98 -53.70 -32.07
CA GLN A 980 -13.27 -54.37 -31.91
C GLN A 980 -13.67 -54.33 -30.43
N GLY A 981 -14.91 -53.92 -30.16
CA GLY A 981 -15.43 -53.80 -28.79
C GLY A 981 -15.25 -52.41 -28.15
N LEU A 982 -15.04 -51.35 -28.94
CA LEU A 982 -15.10 -49.97 -28.43
C LEU A 982 -16.55 -49.57 -28.14
N THR A 983 -16.72 -48.60 -27.23
CA THR A 983 -18.02 -47.95 -27.02
C THR A 983 -18.29 -46.93 -28.13
N PRO A 984 -19.56 -46.64 -28.49
CA PRO A 984 -19.88 -45.62 -29.51
C PRO A 984 -19.26 -44.25 -29.22
N GLN A 985 -19.22 -43.83 -27.96
CA GLN A 985 -18.57 -42.57 -27.56
C GLN A 985 -17.06 -42.58 -27.80
N ARG A 986 -16.39 -43.73 -27.60
CA ARG A 986 -14.95 -43.84 -27.87
C ARG A 986 -14.66 -43.83 -29.37
N GLU A 987 -15.49 -44.50 -30.16
CA GLU A 987 -15.43 -44.44 -31.62
C GLU A 987 -15.62 -43.01 -32.14
N GLU A 988 -16.55 -42.25 -31.53
CA GLU A 988 -16.76 -40.85 -31.86
C GLU A 988 -15.54 -39.98 -31.54
N LEU A 989 -14.89 -40.19 -30.38
CA LEU A 989 -13.62 -39.53 -30.06
C LEU A 989 -12.57 -39.82 -31.13
N HIS A 990 -12.34 -41.09 -31.46
CA HIS A 990 -11.35 -41.47 -32.48
C HIS A 990 -11.65 -40.88 -33.85
N LYS A 991 -12.93 -40.83 -34.24
CA LYS A 991 -13.36 -40.32 -35.55
C LYS A 991 -13.22 -38.81 -35.69
N LYS A 992 -13.53 -38.06 -34.63
CA LYS A 992 -13.61 -36.59 -34.67
C LYS A 992 -12.40 -35.88 -34.04
N TRP A 993 -11.47 -36.61 -33.45
CA TRP A 993 -10.25 -36.01 -32.91
C TRP A 993 -9.49 -35.23 -33.99
N VAL A 994 -8.88 -34.10 -33.63
CA VAL A 994 -8.12 -33.33 -34.60
C VAL A 994 -6.80 -34.05 -34.90
N THR A 995 -6.64 -34.49 -36.15
CA THR A 995 -5.43 -35.18 -36.64
C THR A 995 -4.79 -34.51 -37.85
N GLU A 996 -5.35 -33.40 -38.32
CA GLU A 996 -4.86 -32.67 -39.50
C GLU A 996 -3.72 -31.72 -39.13
N LYS A 997 -2.64 -31.76 -39.92
CA LYS A 997 -1.52 -30.79 -39.95
C LYS A 997 -0.98 -30.40 -38.56
N GLY A 998 -0.23 -31.30 -37.93
CA GLY A 998 0.35 -31.06 -36.61
C GLY A 998 1.46 -30.00 -36.60
N GLY A 999 1.79 -29.49 -35.41
CA GLY A 999 2.72 -28.37 -35.25
C GLY A 999 4.14 -28.65 -35.73
N MET A 1000 4.84 -27.60 -36.15
CA MET A 1000 6.28 -27.67 -36.46
C MET A 1000 7.09 -27.12 -35.30
N LYS A 1001 8.23 -27.77 -35.02
CA LYS A 1001 9.29 -27.23 -34.18
C LYS A 1001 10.56 -27.04 -35.00
N PHE A 1002 11.21 -25.89 -34.87
CA PHE A 1002 12.49 -25.64 -35.53
C PHE A 1002 13.57 -25.21 -34.54
N PHE A 1003 14.82 -25.32 -34.97
CA PHE A 1003 16.03 -24.87 -34.28
C PHE A 1003 16.91 -24.13 -35.28
N LEU A 1004 17.34 -22.93 -34.92
CA LEU A 1004 18.39 -22.17 -35.60
C LEU A 1004 19.63 -22.15 -34.71
N VAL A 1005 20.74 -22.60 -35.29
CA VAL A 1005 22.02 -22.78 -34.61
C VAL A 1005 22.97 -21.69 -35.06
N TYR A 1006 23.62 -21.06 -34.10
CA TYR A 1006 24.63 -20.01 -34.27
C TYR A 1006 25.93 -20.46 -33.60
N GLU A 1007 27.05 -19.88 -34.04
CA GLU A 1007 28.36 -20.19 -33.47
C GLU A 1007 28.39 -19.95 -31.95
N THR A 1008 27.77 -18.86 -31.50
CA THR A 1008 27.57 -18.56 -30.09
C THR A 1008 26.16 -18.01 -29.86
N ALA A 1009 25.69 -18.11 -28.62
CA ALA A 1009 24.47 -17.45 -28.16
C ALA A 1009 24.75 -15.95 -28.05
N PHE A 1010 24.89 -15.27 -29.20
CA PHE A 1010 25.28 -13.86 -29.29
C PHE A 1010 24.32 -12.92 -28.57
N TRP A 1011 23.15 -13.40 -28.15
CA TRP A 1011 22.20 -12.70 -27.27
C TRP A 1011 22.57 -12.73 -25.78
N ARG A 1012 23.49 -13.59 -25.34
CA ARG A 1012 23.91 -13.77 -23.93
C ARG A 1012 25.24 -13.07 -23.62
N PRO A 1013 25.48 -12.67 -22.35
CA PRO A 1013 26.84 -12.43 -21.87
C PRO A 1013 27.68 -13.73 -21.91
N PRO A 1014 29.00 -13.66 -22.19
CA PRO A 1014 29.78 -12.48 -22.53
C PRO A 1014 29.71 -12.07 -24.01
N PHE A 1015 29.05 -12.88 -24.86
CA PHE A 1015 29.01 -12.70 -26.31
C PHE A 1015 28.33 -11.38 -26.75
N SER A 1016 27.41 -10.86 -25.93
CA SER A 1016 26.88 -9.51 -26.07
C SER A 1016 27.01 -8.68 -24.78
N PRO A 1017 27.64 -7.49 -24.86
CA PRO A 1017 27.71 -6.55 -23.75
C PRO A 1017 26.37 -5.82 -23.49
N LYS A 1018 25.46 -5.85 -24.47
CA LYS A 1018 24.10 -5.28 -24.39
C LYS A 1018 23.04 -6.33 -24.10
N ALA A 1019 23.42 -7.52 -23.60
CA ALA A 1019 22.58 -8.68 -23.31
C ALA A 1019 21.09 -8.38 -23.44
N ALA A 1020 20.57 -8.51 -24.65
CA ALA A 1020 19.17 -8.26 -24.94
C ALA A 1020 18.49 -9.62 -24.94
N ASN A 1021 17.22 -9.68 -24.50
CA ASN A 1021 16.38 -10.78 -24.93
C ASN A 1021 16.16 -10.58 -26.44
N ILE A 1022 17.06 -11.13 -27.28
CA ILE A 1022 16.79 -11.30 -28.70
C ILE A 1022 15.69 -12.36 -28.79
N PRO A 1023 14.51 -12.00 -29.29
CA PRO A 1023 13.39 -11.94 -28.37
C PRO A 1023 12.56 -13.23 -28.36
N ALA A 1024 11.88 -13.43 -27.23
CA ALA A 1024 10.67 -14.24 -27.12
C ALA A 1024 9.47 -13.67 -27.92
N TYR A 1025 9.72 -12.82 -28.91
CA TYR A 1025 8.71 -12.08 -29.65
C TYR A 1025 9.27 -11.47 -30.94
N ASP A 1026 8.59 -11.65 -32.05
CA ASP A 1026 8.86 -10.89 -33.26
C ASP A 1026 8.40 -9.43 -33.09
N LEU A 1027 9.34 -8.48 -33.15
CA LEU A 1027 9.06 -7.05 -32.93
C LEU A 1027 8.40 -6.39 -34.14
N LEU A 1028 8.55 -6.97 -35.33
CA LEU A 1028 8.11 -6.36 -36.59
C LEU A 1028 6.69 -6.75 -36.97
N THR A 1029 6.35 -8.05 -36.92
CA THR A 1029 5.02 -8.52 -37.34
C THR A 1029 4.14 -8.98 -36.17
N ARG A 1030 4.68 -8.96 -34.94
CA ARG A 1030 4.05 -9.52 -33.73
C ARG A 1030 3.70 -11.00 -33.85
N SER A 1031 4.12 -11.74 -34.88
CA SER A 1031 3.47 -13.02 -35.23
C SER A 1031 4.22 -14.29 -34.83
N MET A 1032 5.40 -14.20 -34.21
CA MET A 1032 6.26 -15.36 -33.90
C MET A 1032 6.98 -15.24 -32.55
N ILE A 1033 7.19 -16.38 -31.87
CA ILE A 1033 7.86 -16.45 -30.55
C ILE A 1033 9.00 -17.49 -30.61
N PHE A 1034 10.20 -17.08 -30.18
CA PHE A 1034 11.41 -17.91 -30.13
C PHE A 1034 11.89 -18.12 -28.68
N PHE A 1035 12.57 -19.20 -28.42
CA PHE A 1035 13.11 -19.56 -27.11
C PHE A 1035 14.59 -19.85 -27.22
N ASP A 1036 15.34 -19.40 -26.22
CA ASP A 1036 16.72 -19.80 -26.05
C ASP A 1036 16.81 -21.29 -25.63
N TYR A 1037 17.48 -22.07 -26.46
CA TYR A 1037 17.74 -23.49 -26.31
C TYR A 1037 19.23 -23.79 -26.13
N SER A 1038 20.09 -22.77 -26.07
CA SER A 1038 21.52 -22.94 -25.85
C SER A 1038 21.77 -23.52 -24.45
N ASP A 1039 22.78 -24.36 -24.32
CA ASP A 1039 23.19 -24.91 -23.04
C ASP A 1039 23.72 -23.81 -22.10
N LYS A 1040 24.21 -24.16 -20.90
CA LYS A 1040 24.74 -23.17 -19.95
C LYS A 1040 25.93 -22.36 -20.48
N THR A 1041 26.69 -22.90 -21.44
CA THR A 1041 27.86 -22.23 -22.02
C THR A 1041 27.47 -21.22 -23.09
N GLY A 1042 26.32 -21.42 -23.74
CA GLY A 1042 25.89 -20.62 -24.87
C GLY A 1042 26.66 -20.95 -26.15
N VAL A 1043 27.35 -22.09 -26.21
CA VAL A 1043 28.13 -22.52 -27.37
C VAL A 1043 27.78 -23.98 -27.69
N PRO A 1044 27.12 -24.26 -28.83
CA PRO A 1044 26.61 -23.29 -29.79
C PRO A 1044 25.42 -22.49 -29.25
N GLY A 1045 25.12 -21.35 -29.88
CA GLY A 1045 23.88 -20.63 -29.64
C GLY A 1045 22.72 -21.33 -30.34
N VAL A 1046 21.61 -21.57 -29.66
CA VAL A 1046 20.46 -22.25 -30.26
C VAL A 1046 19.18 -21.48 -29.94
N LEU A 1047 18.45 -21.05 -30.97
CA LEU A 1047 17.08 -20.57 -30.87
C LEU A 1047 16.13 -21.65 -31.36
N ALA A 1048 15.04 -21.88 -30.64
CA ALA A 1048 13.97 -22.77 -31.11
C ALA A 1048 12.63 -22.07 -31.05
N GLY A 1049 11.71 -22.44 -31.93
CA GLY A 1049 10.35 -21.93 -31.90
C GLY A 1049 9.37 -22.95 -32.42
N PHE A 1050 8.11 -22.56 -32.37
CA PHE A 1050 7.00 -23.30 -32.94
C PHE A 1050 6.43 -22.49 -34.09
N PHE A 1051 6.01 -23.19 -35.14
CA PHE A 1051 5.49 -22.54 -36.34
C PHE A 1051 4.31 -23.34 -36.90
N SER A 1052 3.32 -22.62 -37.39
CA SER A 1052 2.20 -23.18 -38.16
C SER A 1052 2.14 -22.44 -39.49
N SER A 1053 2.83 -22.93 -40.52
CA SER A 1053 2.47 -22.56 -41.90
C SER A 1053 2.48 -23.80 -42.77
N GLU A 1054 1.49 -23.86 -43.64
CA GLU A 1054 1.04 -25.12 -44.23
C GLU A 1054 1.48 -25.32 -45.69
N ASP A 1055 2.04 -24.30 -46.37
CA ASP A 1055 2.29 -24.36 -47.82
C ASP A 1055 3.69 -23.87 -48.24
N SER A 1056 4.70 -23.97 -47.38
CA SER A 1056 6.07 -23.59 -47.71
C SER A 1056 7.05 -24.78 -47.67
N THR A 1057 8.14 -24.70 -48.41
CA THR A 1057 9.27 -25.64 -48.33
C THR A 1057 10.11 -25.37 -47.08
N ALA A 1058 10.95 -26.34 -46.69
CA ALA A 1058 11.88 -26.18 -45.57
C ALA A 1058 12.80 -24.96 -45.75
N GLY A 1059 13.31 -24.74 -46.95
CA GLY A 1059 14.20 -23.61 -47.27
C GLY A 1059 13.50 -22.25 -47.19
N GLU A 1060 12.23 -22.17 -47.61
CA GLU A 1060 11.45 -20.93 -47.48
C GLU A 1060 11.15 -20.61 -46.00
N ARG A 1061 10.89 -21.62 -45.18
CA ARG A 1061 10.75 -21.45 -43.73
C ARG A 1061 12.04 -21.01 -43.09
N GLU A 1062 13.15 -21.68 -43.39
CA GLU A 1062 14.47 -21.32 -42.90
C GLU A 1062 14.80 -19.86 -43.22
N PHE A 1063 14.62 -19.44 -44.48
CA PHE A 1063 14.85 -18.08 -44.92
C PHE A 1063 13.97 -17.08 -44.18
N LEU A 1064 12.67 -17.36 -44.04
CA LEU A 1064 11.74 -16.50 -43.31
C LEU A 1064 12.13 -16.34 -41.83
N LEU A 1065 12.45 -17.46 -41.18
CA LEU A 1065 12.83 -17.51 -39.76
C LEU A 1065 14.15 -16.76 -39.52
N ALA A 1066 15.17 -17.04 -40.32
CA ALA A 1066 16.47 -16.40 -40.25
C ALA A 1066 16.38 -14.89 -40.54
N SER A 1067 15.61 -14.49 -41.56
CA SER A 1067 15.38 -13.08 -41.89
C SER A 1067 14.66 -12.34 -40.77
N THR A 1068 13.68 -12.98 -40.12
CA THR A 1068 12.95 -12.41 -38.98
C THR A 1068 13.88 -12.19 -37.79
N ILE A 1069 14.73 -13.17 -37.45
CA ILE A 1069 15.71 -13.03 -36.36
C ILE A 1069 16.77 -11.99 -36.71
N CYS A 1070 17.24 -11.95 -37.94
CA CYS A 1070 18.18 -10.94 -38.45
C CYS A 1070 17.62 -9.53 -38.27
N ALA A 1071 16.39 -9.30 -38.74
CA ALA A 1071 15.74 -7.99 -38.64
C ALA A 1071 15.50 -7.58 -37.18
N ASN A 1072 15.02 -8.50 -36.33
CA ASN A 1072 14.79 -8.22 -34.91
C ASN A 1072 16.08 -7.93 -34.13
N SER A 1073 17.16 -8.63 -34.43
CA SER A 1073 18.45 -8.40 -33.77
C SER A 1073 19.08 -7.09 -34.21
N ASN A 1074 18.95 -6.71 -35.49
CA ASN A 1074 19.39 -5.40 -35.97
C ASN A 1074 18.64 -4.25 -35.29
N LEU A 1075 17.32 -4.39 -35.07
CA LEU A 1075 16.51 -3.39 -34.34
C LEU A 1075 17.02 -3.10 -32.92
N ILE A 1076 17.65 -4.09 -32.28
CA ILE A 1076 18.19 -3.97 -30.91
C ILE A 1076 19.72 -3.87 -30.90
N GLY A 1077 20.34 -3.63 -32.06
CA GLY A 1077 21.77 -3.35 -32.22
C GLY A 1077 22.67 -4.58 -32.08
N LEU A 1078 22.18 -5.77 -32.43
CA LEU A 1078 22.90 -7.05 -32.37
C LEU A 1078 23.13 -7.57 -33.80
N ASN A 1079 24.10 -6.95 -34.49
CA ASN A 1079 24.39 -7.15 -35.92
C ASN A 1079 24.97 -8.54 -36.29
N GLN A 1080 25.05 -9.50 -35.36
CA GLN A 1080 25.64 -10.84 -35.57
C GLN A 1080 24.61 -11.91 -36.01
N SER A 1081 23.35 -11.54 -36.19
CA SER A 1081 22.19 -12.45 -36.25
C SER A 1081 21.84 -13.06 -37.60
N CYS A 1082 22.43 -12.57 -38.69
CA CYS A 1082 21.98 -12.89 -40.04
C CYS A 1082 22.62 -14.16 -40.61
N ASN A 1083 23.62 -14.73 -39.93
CA ASN A 1083 24.38 -15.89 -40.38
C ASN A 1083 24.25 -17.04 -39.36
N HIS A 1084 23.18 -17.82 -39.44
CA HIS A 1084 23.09 -19.09 -38.71
C HIS A 1084 24.00 -20.14 -39.36
N ILE A 1085 24.55 -21.04 -38.56
CA ILE A 1085 25.43 -22.14 -38.99
C ILE A 1085 24.68 -23.48 -39.14
N GLY A 1086 23.41 -23.53 -38.73
CA GLY A 1086 22.59 -24.72 -38.86
C GLY A 1086 21.11 -24.44 -38.69
N TYR A 1087 20.29 -25.24 -39.35
CA TYR A 1087 18.84 -25.22 -39.26
C TYR A 1087 18.31 -26.65 -39.19
N HIS A 1088 17.41 -26.89 -38.24
CA HIS A 1088 16.72 -28.16 -38.09
C HIS A 1088 15.24 -27.92 -37.86
N GLU A 1089 14.38 -28.62 -38.57
CA GLU A 1089 12.94 -28.61 -38.36
C GLU A 1089 12.38 -30.02 -38.20
N GLN A 1090 11.30 -30.13 -37.43
CA GLN A 1090 10.51 -31.33 -37.28
C GLN A 1090 9.04 -30.97 -37.40
N LEU A 1091 8.38 -31.56 -38.40
CA LEU A 1091 6.93 -31.58 -38.52
C LEU A 1091 6.40 -32.72 -37.66
N TRP A 1092 5.50 -32.40 -36.72
CA TRP A 1092 4.88 -33.38 -35.83
C TRP A 1092 3.54 -33.79 -36.41
N ASP A 1093 3.59 -34.58 -37.48
CA ASP A 1093 2.43 -35.20 -38.11
C ASP A 1093 2.53 -36.73 -38.05
N LEU A 1094 1.45 -37.41 -38.45
CA LEU A 1094 1.40 -38.87 -38.49
C LEU A 1094 2.22 -39.48 -39.64
N GLN A 1095 2.77 -38.67 -40.55
CA GLN A 1095 3.48 -39.14 -41.75
C GLN A 1095 4.96 -39.43 -41.48
N HIS A 1096 5.48 -39.06 -40.30
CA HIS A 1096 6.87 -39.31 -39.95
C HIS A 1096 7.24 -40.82 -40.00
N PRO A 1097 8.28 -41.22 -40.75
CA PRO A 1097 8.63 -42.64 -40.94
C PRO A 1097 8.95 -43.42 -39.66
N ALA A 1098 9.41 -42.73 -38.61
CA ALA A 1098 9.72 -43.34 -37.31
C ALA A 1098 8.51 -43.48 -36.36
N GLY A 1099 7.30 -43.15 -36.81
CA GLY A 1099 6.07 -43.18 -36.00
C GLY A 1099 5.78 -41.82 -35.36
N GLY A 1100 4.97 -41.02 -36.04
CA GLY A 1100 4.62 -39.66 -35.61
C GLY A 1100 3.43 -39.56 -34.64
N THR A 1101 3.12 -38.32 -34.25
CA THR A 1101 1.93 -37.91 -33.48
C THR A 1101 1.10 -36.95 -34.31
N SER A 1102 -0.21 -36.96 -34.11
CA SER A 1102 -1.19 -36.07 -34.73
C SER A 1102 -0.95 -34.60 -34.43
N ASN A 1103 -0.35 -34.27 -33.27
CA ASN A 1103 0.08 -32.92 -32.92
C ASN A 1103 1.06 -32.95 -31.73
N ILE A 1104 1.74 -31.83 -31.45
CA ILE A 1104 2.61 -31.65 -30.26
C ILE A 1104 1.77 -31.71 -28.98
N VAL A 1105 0.68 -30.94 -28.94
CA VAL A 1105 -0.38 -31.10 -27.95
C VAL A 1105 -1.69 -31.30 -28.68
N GLN A 1106 -2.34 -32.42 -28.37
CA GLN A 1106 -3.57 -32.82 -29.02
C GLN A 1106 -4.78 -32.03 -28.49
N HIS A 1107 -5.72 -31.73 -29.37
CA HIS A 1107 -6.90 -30.93 -29.05
C HIS A 1107 -8.18 -31.45 -29.72
N MET A 1108 -9.33 -30.96 -29.25
CA MET A 1108 -10.65 -31.34 -29.76
C MET A 1108 -11.29 -30.20 -30.56
N PRO A 1109 -12.08 -30.51 -31.60
CA PRO A 1109 -12.92 -29.53 -32.27
C PRO A 1109 -14.14 -29.17 -31.39
N PRO A 1110 -14.86 -28.09 -31.72
CA PRO A 1110 -16.13 -27.75 -31.08
C PRO A 1110 -17.14 -28.91 -31.06
N GLY A 1111 -17.79 -29.08 -29.91
CA GLY A 1111 -18.87 -30.05 -29.65
C GLY A 1111 -18.43 -31.47 -29.28
N LEU A 1112 -17.14 -31.81 -29.43
CA LEU A 1112 -16.67 -33.18 -29.16
C LEU A 1112 -16.53 -33.48 -27.67
N LEU A 1113 -16.07 -32.51 -26.87
CA LEU A 1113 -15.77 -32.73 -25.45
C LEU A 1113 -17.02 -33.06 -24.65
N THR A 1114 -18.14 -32.39 -24.93
CA THR A 1114 -19.43 -32.64 -24.30
C THR A 1114 -20.12 -33.89 -24.84
N ALA A 1115 -19.99 -34.19 -26.14
CA ALA A 1115 -20.57 -35.39 -26.73
C ALA A 1115 -19.93 -36.69 -26.21
N ALA A 1116 -18.61 -36.70 -26.04
CA ALA A 1116 -17.86 -37.94 -25.80
C ALA A 1116 -16.80 -37.88 -24.68
N GLY A 1117 -16.75 -36.79 -23.89
CA GLY A 1117 -15.72 -36.58 -22.86
C GLY A 1117 -15.61 -37.67 -21.80
N GLU A 1118 -16.72 -38.30 -21.41
CA GLU A 1118 -16.69 -39.43 -20.46
C GLU A 1118 -15.85 -40.62 -20.96
N ALA A 1119 -15.88 -40.88 -22.26
CA ALA A 1119 -15.14 -41.98 -22.89
C ALA A 1119 -13.66 -41.64 -23.15
N TRP A 1120 -13.23 -40.41 -22.83
CA TRP A 1120 -11.86 -39.98 -23.06
C TRP A 1120 -10.86 -40.74 -22.18
N ARG A 1121 -11.21 -40.89 -20.90
CA ARG A 1121 -10.35 -41.52 -19.88
C ARG A 1121 -10.88 -42.85 -19.36
N ARG A 1122 -12.18 -43.13 -19.52
CA ARG A 1122 -12.82 -44.32 -18.96
C ARG A 1122 -12.28 -45.60 -19.61
N PRO A 1123 -11.80 -46.58 -18.82
CA PRO A 1123 -11.42 -47.89 -19.35
C PRO A 1123 -12.60 -48.62 -20.01
N ILE A 1124 -12.30 -49.45 -21.01
CA ILE A 1124 -13.28 -50.32 -21.67
C ILE A 1124 -12.92 -51.76 -21.30
N GLY A 1125 -13.61 -52.31 -20.30
CA GLY A 1125 -13.28 -53.62 -19.75
C GLY A 1125 -11.83 -53.68 -19.24
N ARG A 1126 -10.98 -54.45 -19.95
CA ARG A 1126 -9.55 -54.67 -19.63
C ARG A 1126 -8.59 -53.78 -20.44
N LEU A 1127 -9.15 -52.90 -21.27
CA LEU A 1127 -8.40 -51.92 -22.05
C LEU A 1127 -8.42 -50.55 -21.35
N HIS A 1128 -7.23 -50.06 -21.01
CA HIS A 1128 -7.03 -48.79 -20.32
C HIS A 1128 -6.36 -47.78 -21.26
N TRP A 1129 -6.59 -46.50 -20.99
CA TRP A 1129 -6.06 -45.40 -21.78
C TRP A 1129 -5.07 -44.61 -20.94
N ALA A 1130 -3.90 -44.32 -21.50
CA ALA A 1130 -2.93 -43.36 -20.99
C ALA A 1130 -2.58 -42.39 -22.13
N GLY A 1131 -1.60 -41.52 -21.91
CA GLY A 1131 -1.24 -40.47 -22.87
C GLY A 1131 -1.41 -39.10 -22.23
N SER A 1132 -0.52 -38.17 -22.57
CA SER A 1132 -0.47 -36.85 -21.94
C SER A 1132 -1.75 -36.03 -22.13
N ASP A 1133 -2.50 -36.28 -23.20
CA ASP A 1133 -3.81 -35.67 -23.46
C ASP A 1133 -4.87 -36.16 -22.45
N THR A 1134 -4.78 -37.40 -21.99
CA THR A 1134 -5.71 -37.95 -20.99
C THR A 1134 -5.47 -37.41 -19.57
N ALA A 1135 -4.45 -36.59 -19.35
CA ALA A 1135 -4.10 -36.08 -18.03
C ALA A 1135 -5.12 -35.03 -17.52
N GLN A 1136 -5.27 -34.94 -16.20
CA GLN A 1136 -6.08 -33.90 -15.55
C GLN A 1136 -5.28 -32.64 -15.24
N LYS A 1137 -3.98 -32.80 -14.99
CA LYS A 1137 -3.06 -31.68 -14.78
C LYS A 1137 -1.91 -31.79 -15.74
N TRP A 1138 -1.44 -30.65 -16.24
CA TRP A 1138 -0.38 -30.60 -17.23
C TRP A 1138 -0.67 -31.43 -18.49
N MET A 1139 -1.93 -31.38 -18.95
CA MET A 1139 -2.36 -32.03 -20.18
C MET A 1139 -1.49 -31.57 -21.36
N GLY A 1140 -0.97 -32.53 -22.13
CA GLY A 1140 -0.05 -32.27 -23.25
C GLY A 1140 1.43 -32.16 -22.88
N TYR A 1141 1.78 -32.15 -21.60
CA TYR A 1141 3.18 -32.06 -21.14
C TYR A 1141 3.71 -33.41 -20.63
N ILE A 1142 5.03 -33.50 -20.46
CA ILE A 1142 5.70 -34.71 -19.91
C ILE A 1142 5.15 -35.04 -18.51
N ASP A 1143 4.88 -34.05 -17.66
CA ASP A 1143 4.27 -34.28 -16.35
C ASP A 1143 2.88 -34.95 -16.44
N GLY A 1144 2.07 -34.54 -17.43
CA GLY A 1144 0.79 -35.18 -17.74
C GLY A 1144 0.96 -36.60 -18.28
N ALA A 1145 1.99 -36.86 -19.09
CA ALA A 1145 2.31 -38.23 -19.52
C ALA A 1145 2.59 -39.13 -18.32
N VAL A 1146 3.42 -38.67 -17.37
CA VAL A 1146 3.72 -39.39 -16.13
C VAL A 1146 2.46 -39.58 -15.27
N GLU A 1147 1.62 -38.54 -15.11
CA GLU A 1147 0.33 -38.65 -14.41
C GLU A 1147 -0.57 -39.73 -15.00
N SER A 1148 -0.79 -39.67 -16.30
CA SER A 1148 -1.65 -40.64 -17.01
C SER A 1148 -1.11 -42.07 -16.92
N GLY A 1149 0.21 -42.24 -16.94
CA GLY A 1149 0.87 -43.54 -16.80
C GLY A 1149 0.64 -44.16 -15.42
N TYR A 1150 0.88 -43.40 -14.34
CA TYR A 1150 0.59 -43.87 -12.98
C TYR A 1150 -0.91 -44.15 -12.78
N ARG A 1151 -1.79 -43.29 -13.29
CA ARG A 1151 -3.25 -43.51 -13.22
C ARG A 1151 -3.64 -44.82 -13.90
N ALA A 1152 -3.22 -45.04 -15.15
CA ALA A 1152 -3.57 -46.24 -15.88
C ALA A 1152 -2.99 -47.51 -15.22
N ALA A 1153 -1.78 -47.43 -14.66
CA ALA A 1153 -1.20 -48.54 -13.88
C ALA A 1153 -2.04 -48.85 -12.63
N ASP A 1154 -2.46 -47.83 -11.87
CA ASP A 1154 -3.35 -48.00 -10.70
C ASP A 1154 -4.71 -48.60 -11.07
N GLU A 1155 -5.29 -48.20 -12.21
CA GLU A 1155 -6.52 -48.79 -12.72
C GLU A 1155 -6.36 -50.29 -13.00
N VAL A 1156 -5.24 -50.69 -13.63
CA VAL A 1156 -4.90 -52.10 -13.87
C VAL A 1156 -4.72 -52.84 -12.55
N PHE A 1157 -3.95 -52.28 -11.60
CA PHE A 1157 -3.74 -52.90 -10.28
C PHE A 1157 -5.04 -53.13 -9.51
N ARG A 1158 -6.00 -52.21 -9.61
CA ARG A 1158 -7.32 -52.35 -8.97
C ARG A 1158 -8.21 -53.37 -9.67
N ALA A 1159 -8.04 -53.56 -10.98
CA ALA A 1159 -8.81 -54.50 -11.77
C ALA A 1159 -8.25 -55.94 -11.71
N MET A 1160 -6.98 -56.12 -11.32
CA MET A 1160 -6.41 -57.44 -11.07
C MET A 1160 -7.03 -58.11 -9.83
N PRO A 1161 -7.34 -59.41 -9.88
CA PRO A 1161 -7.79 -60.15 -8.70
C PRO A 1161 -6.73 -60.07 -7.59
N ARG A 1162 -7.13 -59.74 -6.36
CA ARG A 1162 -6.23 -59.86 -5.19
C ARG A 1162 -5.88 -61.33 -5.00
N THR A 1163 -4.76 -61.77 -5.54
CA THR A 1163 -4.14 -63.02 -5.11
C THR A 1163 -3.74 -62.85 -3.65
N ALA A 1164 -4.37 -63.61 -2.77
CA ALA A 1164 -3.84 -63.84 -1.44
C ALA A 1164 -2.42 -64.40 -1.58
N GLU A 1165 -1.53 -63.96 -0.69
CA GLU A 1165 -0.10 -64.30 -0.60
C GLU A 1165 0.86 -63.55 -1.54
N VAL A 1166 1.45 -62.48 -1.00
CA VAL A 1166 2.91 -62.36 -1.05
C VAL A 1166 3.40 -62.36 0.39
N VAL A 1167 4.00 -63.49 0.77
CA VAL A 1167 4.79 -63.68 1.97
C VAL A 1167 6.18 -63.10 1.71
N VAL A 1168 6.61 -62.26 2.67
CA VAL A 1168 7.87 -61.48 2.81
C VAL A 1168 7.97 -60.18 2.00
#